data_AF-A0A7Y0KLJ7-F1
#
_entry.id   AF-A0A7Y0KLJ7-F1
#
_cell.length_a   1.000
_cell.length_b   1.000
_cell.length_c   1.000
_cell.angle_alpha   90.00
_cell.angle_beta   90.00
_cell.angle_gamma   90.00
#
_symmetry.space_group_name_H-M   'P 1'
#
loop_
_entity.id
_entity.type
_entity.pdbx_description
1 polymer ?
#
loop_
_entity_poly.entity_id
_entity_poly.type
_entity_poly.pdbx_seq_one_letter_code
_entity_poly.pdbx_strand_id
1 'polypeptide(L)'
;MAGQPGAPAARRAGRVPVRRAAHPAGPRRGRGGGAAGHGRRLTHRRAPRGGGVPGVAGPDDRGREPVAGVPRLGALPAGAGGAGRLDRGLPVRLGGGPRGVARLRRAAGPPGRGLTLPGLPAPDGRGGVRQLDPGVGPGRRVRRPAVVEDRPVGARRPLPDGRAAHPRAQRGVAVRAAVGRPAGRQRRVGRAAHVGRDARGDPRARAVAHAAPRRSPAAHRRHRDGRLAGVPHRGGGRLLAPHRPDLEPAVTAVDVADDLGAASGVPVLTPGTPGYEDTLARIFFPAAARRRPRGVVAPRTVEEVAAVLAAATATGTRVTVRGGGLSSNCVADDAVVLDLSAHLGGARPDGGRVVVGGGARVSTMLDALAPAGRAVPVGIVGHAGFGLVTRGGVGYLTRSLGLTLDHLVEVELVLPSGEVVRLSDASTGEAAELWWAVRGAAPAVGVVTSAVLRTHEVGPVWVDRAVVGLDALATYVRVAPELGRDTSMGAVLGWSDLMPDEPVLFLYTACAGGSGIARARAATDAVVAAAASPPRYRAETTGRYLAGLPEFALPGAAGAEPDPIRLPRPGDGPRGSFFGKSVFTGPTLDAALADALADRIRAAPTRACRIDLQHTGGALADVADSATAFRGRRAEWNIPLNAIWTDPADDEACLAWARSTLAVLRPHTLGVYSVELRPGFPETDAEIGEAYGGHLPRLRALRRRHDPAGVLGVLDL
;
A
#
# COMPACT_ATOMS: atom_id res chain seq x y z
N MET A 1 -55.87 -51.95 10.03
CA MET A 1 -54.78 -52.63 9.28
C MET A 1 -53.49 -51.97 9.75
N ALA A 2 -52.63 -52.53 10.61
CA ALA A 2 -52.06 -53.89 10.65
C ALA A 2 -51.09 -54.16 9.47
N GLY A 3 -49.82 -54.51 9.67
CA GLY A 3 -49.07 -54.59 10.94
C GLY A 3 -47.60 -55.01 10.81
N GLN A 4 -46.81 -54.80 11.87
CA GLN A 4 -45.54 -55.51 12.18
C GLN A 4 -45.85 -56.87 12.86
N PRO A 5 -44.90 -57.74 13.35
CA PRO A 5 -43.43 -57.63 13.47
C PRO A 5 -42.64 -58.93 13.08
N GLY A 6 -41.33 -59.02 13.38
CA GLY A 6 -40.57 -60.28 13.35
C GLY A 6 -39.06 -60.23 13.63
N ALA A 7 -38.62 -60.79 14.77
CA ALA A 7 -37.25 -61.17 15.17
C ALA A 7 -37.37 -62.44 16.08
N PRO A 8 -36.32 -63.15 16.59
CA PRO A 8 -34.88 -62.80 16.72
C PRO A 8 -33.83 -63.96 16.60
N ALA A 9 -32.55 -63.65 16.91
CA ALA A 9 -31.44 -64.55 17.37
C ALA A 9 -30.80 -65.56 16.36
N ALA A 10 -29.55 -66.07 16.49
CA ALA A 10 -28.61 -66.10 17.63
C ALA A 10 -27.10 -66.29 17.28
N ARG A 11 -26.21 -65.78 18.18
CA ARG A 11 -24.86 -66.30 18.62
C ARG A 11 -23.62 -66.46 17.68
N ARG A 12 -22.54 -65.76 18.11
CA ARG A 12 -21.08 -66.16 18.15
C ARG A 12 -20.31 -66.29 16.81
N ALA A 13 -18.98 -66.06 16.73
CA ALA A 13 -18.02 -65.38 17.63
C ALA A 13 -16.73 -64.96 16.88
N GLY A 14 -15.94 -64.03 17.43
CA GLY A 14 -14.59 -63.67 16.94
C GLY A 14 -14.20 -62.21 17.30
N ARG A 15 -13.13 -62.01 18.08
CA ARG A 15 -12.65 -60.67 18.53
C ARG A 15 -11.23 -60.75 19.14
N VAL A 16 -10.61 -59.58 19.37
CA VAL A 16 -9.34 -59.35 20.12
C VAL A 16 -8.06 -59.70 19.30
N PRO A 17 -6.91 -58.96 19.43
CA PRO A 17 -6.57 -57.91 20.41
C PRO A 17 -6.28 -56.49 19.88
N VAL A 18 -6.56 -55.52 20.75
CA VAL A 18 -5.81 -54.26 20.89
C VAL A 18 -4.81 -54.43 22.05
N ARG A 19 -3.65 -53.76 22.04
CA ARG A 19 -2.70 -53.75 23.17
C ARG A 19 -2.67 -52.40 23.89
N ARG A 20 -2.93 -52.40 25.21
CA ARG A 20 -2.57 -51.32 26.15
C ARG A 20 -2.51 -51.90 27.58
N ALA A 21 -1.38 -51.74 28.27
CA ALA A 21 -1.13 -52.15 29.67
C ALA A 21 0.26 -51.63 30.11
N ALA A 22 0.64 -51.53 31.39
CA ALA A 22 -0.07 -51.25 32.65
C ALA A 22 0.98 -51.04 33.78
N HIS A 23 0.63 -50.33 34.86
CA HIS A 23 1.43 -50.27 36.11
C HIS A 23 1.10 -51.47 37.02
N PRO A 24 1.98 -51.85 38.00
CA PRO A 24 1.70 -51.44 39.40
C PRO A 24 2.90 -51.35 40.41
N ALA A 25 2.65 -50.64 41.52
CA ALA A 25 3.12 -50.84 42.92
C ALA A 25 4.62 -50.81 43.35
N GLY A 26 4.88 -50.27 44.56
CA GLY A 26 6.15 -50.32 45.34
C GLY A 26 6.01 -51.21 46.60
N PRO A 27 6.51 -50.87 47.82
CA PRO A 27 7.37 -49.74 48.25
C PRO A 27 8.54 -50.15 49.23
N ARG A 28 9.40 -49.20 49.68
CA ARG A 28 10.03 -49.19 51.06
C ARG A 28 10.89 -47.94 51.36
N ARG A 29 11.35 -47.80 52.62
CA ARG A 29 12.08 -46.64 53.22
C ARG A 29 13.62 -46.80 53.16
N GLY A 30 14.35 -45.69 53.22
CA GLY A 30 15.81 -45.64 53.51
C GLY A 30 16.30 -44.25 53.95
N ARG A 31 17.33 -44.17 54.80
CA ARG A 31 17.99 -42.92 55.28
C ARG A 31 19.51 -43.03 55.06
N GLY A 32 20.17 -41.90 54.79
CA GLY A 32 21.63 -41.79 54.66
C GLY A 32 22.20 -42.33 53.33
N GLY A 33 23.43 -42.00 52.93
CA GLY A 33 24.38 -41.05 53.51
C GLY A 33 25.84 -41.47 53.25
N GLY A 34 26.75 -40.51 53.03
CA GLY A 34 28.20 -40.76 53.04
C GLY A 34 28.92 -40.87 51.68
N ALA A 35 29.57 -39.77 51.30
CA ALA A 35 30.99 -39.65 50.89
C ALA A 35 31.65 -40.56 49.81
N ALA A 36 32.43 -39.86 48.96
CA ALA A 36 33.65 -40.27 48.25
C ALA A 36 33.58 -41.30 47.08
N GLY A 37 34.42 -41.19 46.04
CA GLY A 37 35.28 -40.06 45.67
C GLY A 37 36.37 -40.35 44.63
N HIS A 38 37.08 -39.28 44.22
CA HIS A 38 38.28 -39.22 43.35
C HIS A 38 38.08 -39.33 41.81
N GLY A 39 38.69 -38.47 40.97
CA GLY A 39 39.19 -37.11 41.25
C GLY A 39 40.27 -36.50 40.33
N ARG A 40 40.25 -35.15 40.25
CA ARG A 40 41.34 -34.22 39.82
C ARG A 40 41.65 -34.21 38.30
N ARG A 41 42.22 -33.15 37.69
CA ARG A 41 42.84 -31.87 38.14
C ARG A 41 42.13 -30.68 37.45
N LEU A 42 41.77 -29.57 38.13
CA LEU A 42 42.60 -28.39 38.54
C LEU A 42 43.19 -27.62 37.34
N THR A 43 43.01 -26.30 37.25
CA THR A 43 43.66 -25.29 38.13
C THR A 43 42.73 -24.33 38.92
N HIS A 44 43.36 -23.45 39.71
CA HIS A 44 42.86 -22.48 40.70
C HIS A 44 43.55 -21.11 40.43
N ARG A 45 43.36 -19.96 41.09
CA ARG A 45 42.75 -19.44 42.36
C ARG A 45 42.45 -17.92 42.12
N ARG A 46 42.02 -17.02 43.03
CA ARG A 46 42.05 -16.90 44.52
C ARG A 46 40.86 -16.01 45.00
N ALA A 47 40.82 -15.61 46.28
CA ALA A 47 39.65 -15.06 46.99
C ALA A 47 40.12 -14.15 48.18
N PRO A 48 39.31 -13.79 49.23
CA PRO A 48 38.01 -13.07 49.29
C PRO A 48 37.91 -11.99 50.43
N ARG A 49 36.69 -11.45 50.65
CA ARG A 49 36.15 -10.71 51.84
C ARG A 49 36.43 -9.19 51.94
N GLY A 50 35.51 -8.35 52.44
CA GLY A 50 34.07 -8.58 52.72
C GLY A 50 33.46 -7.67 53.82
N GLY A 51 32.11 -7.59 53.86
CA GLY A 51 31.31 -7.07 55.00
C GLY A 51 30.68 -5.68 54.83
N GLY A 52 29.43 -5.50 55.29
CA GLY A 52 28.79 -4.18 55.51
C GLY A 52 27.47 -3.90 54.75
N VAL A 53 26.39 -3.70 55.51
CA VAL A 53 25.06 -3.13 55.16
C VAL A 53 24.59 -2.46 56.49
N PRO A 54 24.09 -1.20 56.56
CA PRO A 54 23.00 -0.59 55.76
C PRO A 54 23.17 0.92 55.44
N GLY A 55 22.11 1.62 55.00
CA GLY A 55 21.88 3.02 55.41
C GLY A 55 21.59 4.09 54.35
N VAL A 56 20.31 4.37 54.13
CA VAL A 56 19.60 5.66 53.96
C VAL A 56 20.40 7.00 53.87
N ALA A 57 19.95 7.88 52.94
CA ALA A 57 20.11 9.35 52.83
C ALA A 57 21.44 9.97 52.34
N GLY A 58 21.32 11.19 51.77
CA GLY A 58 22.41 12.16 51.46
C GLY A 58 22.41 13.33 52.45
N PRO A 59 22.75 14.60 52.08
CA PRO A 59 23.08 15.17 50.76
C PRO A 59 24.46 15.91 50.73
N ASP A 60 24.62 16.88 49.81
CA ASP A 60 25.65 17.95 49.68
C ASP A 60 27.14 17.52 49.64
N ASP A 61 27.89 17.68 48.54
CA ASP A 61 28.33 18.91 47.82
C ASP A 61 29.50 19.69 48.48
N ARG A 62 30.59 19.84 47.71
CA ARG A 62 31.42 21.07 47.59
C ARG A 62 32.65 20.90 46.68
N GLY A 63 32.56 21.48 45.48
CA GLY A 63 33.58 22.38 44.92
C GLY A 63 34.90 21.84 44.34
N ARG A 64 35.12 22.10 43.03
CA ARG A 64 35.95 23.24 42.55
C ARG A 64 35.91 23.38 41.01
N GLU A 65 35.72 24.62 40.55
CA GLU A 65 35.83 25.09 39.15
C GLU A 65 37.24 25.71 38.89
N PRO A 66 37.58 26.27 37.70
CA PRO A 66 36.85 26.40 36.41
C PRO A 66 37.49 25.50 35.29
N VAL A 67 37.52 25.70 33.96
CA VAL A 67 37.29 26.79 32.98
C VAL A 67 36.96 26.15 31.59
N ALA A 68 36.35 26.77 30.56
CA ALA A 68 35.11 27.55 30.41
C ALA A 68 34.83 27.74 28.88
N GLY A 69 33.57 28.00 28.49
CA GLY A 69 33.14 28.26 27.08
C GLY A 69 32.80 26.99 26.27
N VAL A 70 31.89 27.00 25.28
CA VAL A 70 31.16 28.05 24.53
C VAL A 70 29.66 27.60 24.36
N PRO A 71 28.66 28.49 24.23
CA PRO A 71 27.38 28.29 24.94
C PRO A 71 26.17 27.71 24.15
N ARG A 72 25.14 27.36 24.92
CA ARG A 72 23.74 27.14 24.48
C ARG A 72 22.95 28.46 24.44
N LEU A 73 21.78 28.46 23.80
CA LEU A 73 20.64 29.32 24.18
C LEU A 73 19.31 28.63 23.83
N GLY A 74 18.20 29.03 24.46
CA GLY A 74 16.87 28.53 24.10
C GLY A 74 15.70 29.05 24.95
N ALA A 75 14.49 28.91 24.36
CA ALA A 75 13.17 28.75 24.97
C ALA A 75 12.53 29.87 25.86
N LEU A 76 11.35 30.32 25.39
CA LEU A 76 10.16 30.76 26.17
C LEU A 76 10.22 32.13 26.92
N PRO A 77 9.07 32.70 27.39
CA PRO A 77 7.64 32.36 27.18
C PRO A 77 6.81 33.54 26.59
N ALA A 78 5.47 33.46 26.66
CA ALA A 78 4.52 34.48 26.20
C ALA A 78 3.97 35.39 27.33
N GLY A 79 3.40 36.54 26.97
CA GLY A 79 2.75 37.51 27.88
C GLY A 79 1.89 38.53 27.10
N ALA A 80 0.94 39.20 27.76
CA ALA A 80 -0.15 39.93 27.09
C ALA A 80 -0.23 41.44 27.43
N GLY A 81 -0.87 42.20 26.52
CA GLY A 81 -1.57 43.46 26.84
C GLY A 81 -0.83 44.77 26.50
N GLY A 82 -1.59 45.74 25.96
CA GLY A 82 -1.12 47.12 25.75
C GLY A 82 -1.79 47.79 24.55
N ALA A 83 -2.58 48.85 24.78
CA ALA A 83 -3.16 49.68 23.73
C ALA A 83 -2.49 51.05 23.69
N GLY A 84 -2.24 51.59 22.49
CA GLY A 84 -1.65 52.92 22.31
C GLY A 84 -1.90 53.49 20.92
N ARG A 85 -2.63 54.61 20.83
CA ARG A 85 -2.71 55.46 19.64
C ARG A 85 -1.67 56.57 19.72
N LEU A 86 -1.19 57.03 18.57
CA LEU A 86 -0.86 58.42 18.14
C LEU A 86 -0.11 58.25 16.81
N ASP A 87 -0.68 58.49 15.63
CA ASP A 87 -1.22 59.73 15.03
C ASP A 87 -0.12 60.66 14.48
N ARG A 88 -0.36 61.19 13.26
CA ARG A 88 0.45 62.16 12.47
C ARG A 88 1.77 61.62 11.87
N GLY A 89 2.13 61.91 10.61
CA GLY A 89 1.42 62.73 9.62
C GLY A 89 1.88 62.54 8.15
N LEU A 90 1.02 63.01 7.25
CA LEU A 90 1.15 63.14 5.78
C LEU A 90 1.96 64.41 5.38
N PRO A 91 2.19 64.78 4.08
CA PRO A 91 2.16 64.04 2.79
C PRO A 91 3.39 64.36 1.87
N VAL A 92 3.22 64.22 0.53
CA VAL A 92 3.93 64.89 -0.61
C VAL A 92 5.17 64.18 -1.18
N ARG A 93 5.50 64.23 -2.49
CA ARG A 93 4.78 64.00 -3.77
C ARG A 93 5.77 64.22 -4.96
N LEU A 94 5.80 63.30 -5.94
CA LEU A 94 6.15 63.50 -7.36
C LEU A 94 7.60 63.91 -7.79
N GLY A 95 7.97 63.47 -9.00
CA GLY A 95 9.19 63.85 -9.75
C GLY A 95 10.36 62.87 -9.54
N GLY A 96 11.14 62.47 -10.55
CA GLY A 96 11.11 62.78 -11.99
C GLY A 96 11.97 61.81 -12.82
N GLY A 97 11.98 61.98 -14.14
CA GLY A 97 12.52 61.04 -15.13
C GLY A 97 14.05 61.07 -15.40
N PRO A 98 14.51 60.47 -16.53
CA PRO A 98 15.70 59.62 -16.51
C PRO A 98 16.85 60.04 -17.45
N ARG A 99 18.03 59.38 -17.33
CA ARG A 99 18.96 58.97 -18.42
C ARG A 99 20.24 58.33 -17.86
N GLY A 100 20.91 57.50 -18.66
CA GLY A 100 22.25 56.97 -18.38
C GLY A 100 22.59 55.74 -19.24
N VAL A 101 23.44 55.89 -20.27
CA VAL A 101 23.84 54.81 -21.17
C VAL A 101 25.35 54.76 -21.29
N ALA A 102 25.95 53.58 -21.10
CA ALA A 102 27.33 53.31 -21.48
C ALA A 102 27.46 51.87 -22.02
N ARG A 103 28.11 51.73 -23.18
CA ARG A 103 28.60 50.46 -23.73
C ARG A 103 30.12 50.55 -23.79
N LEU A 104 30.82 49.42 -23.65
CA LEU A 104 32.13 49.21 -24.27
C LEU A 104 32.31 47.74 -24.69
N ARG A 105 33.34 47.45 -25.50
CA ARG A 105 33.45 46.22 -26.32
C ARG A 105 34.74 45.44 -26.08
N ARG A 106 34.69 44.16 -26.48
CA ARG A 106 35.77 43.16 -26.53
C ARG A 106 37.12 43.66 -27.10
N ALA A 107 38.21 43.06 -26.62
CA ALA A 107 39.51 42.88 -27.26
C ALA A 107 40.04 41.46 -26.95
N ALA A 108 41.11 40.97 -27.62
CA ALA A 108 41.68 39.63 -27.40
C ALA A 108 43.11 39.47 -27.96
N GLY A 109 43.91 38.54 -27.42
CA GLY A 109 45.23 38.11 -27.95
C GLY A 109 46.17 37.45 -26.89
N PRO A 110 46.93 36.39 -27.22
CA PRO A 110 47.96 35.75 -26.36
C PRO A 110 49.40 36.00 -26.92
N PRO A 111 50.50 35.25 -26.60
CA PRO A 111 50.82 34.24 -25.55
C PRO A 111 52.15 34.53 -24.75
N GLY A 112 52.60 33.66 -23.82
CA GLY A 112 53.90 33.80 -23.13
C GLY A 112 54.34 32.65 -22.17
N ARG A 113 55.60 32.69 -21.66
CA ARG A 113 56.32 31.68 -20.82
C ARG A 113 57.32 32.39 -19.86
N GLY A 114 57.98 31.80 -18.85
CA GLY A 114 57.97 30.44 -18.25
C GLY A 114 59.36 30.06 -17.65
N LEU A 115 59.44 29.28 -16.55
CA LEU A 115 60.69 28.94 -15.82
C LEU A 115 60.73 27.46 -15.30
N THR A 116 61.88 26.98 -14.77
CA THR A 116 62.41 25.62 -15.02
C THR A 116 63.11 24.86 -13.87
N LEU A 117 62.86 23.52 -13.78
CA LEU A 117 63.79 22.36 -13.57
C LEU A 117 64.76 22.32 -12.35
N PRO A 118 65.50 21.20 -12.02
CA PRO A 118 65.77 19.91 -12.72
C PRO A 118 65.36 18.63 -11.91
N GLY A 119 65.61 17.37 -12.33
CA GLY A 119 66.42 16.84 -13.44
C GLY A 119 66.18 15.34 -13.80
N LEU A 120 67.04 14.80 -14.69
CA LEU A 120 66.99 13.49 -15.38
C LEU A 120 68.14 12.54 -14.90
N PRO A 121 68.37 11.30 -15.42
CA PRO A 121 67.80 10.61 -16.60
C PRO A 121 67.42 9.11 -16.43
N ALA A 122 66.98 8.50 -17.53
CA ALA A 122 67.02 7.06 -17.80
C ALA A 122 67.51 6.81 -19.26
N PRO A 123 68.07 5.63 -19.60
CA PRO A 123 68.28 5.23 -21.00
C PRO A 123 67.73 3.83 -21.38
N ASP A 124 67.50 3.62 -22.68
CA ASP A 124 66.98 2.39 -23.31
C ASP A 124 68.04 1.29 -23.56
N GLY A 125 67.59 0.10 -23.99
CA GLY A 125 68.47 -0.91 -24.61
C GLY A 125 67.78 -2.25 -24.96
N ARG A 126 68.11 -2.86 -26.11
CA ARG A 126 67.53 -4.15 -26.57
C ARG A 126 68.60 -5.24 -26.81
N GLY A 127 68.33 -6.46 -26.33
CA GLY A 127 68.56 -7.70 -27.09
C GLY A 127 69.88 -8.50 -26.91
N GLY A 128 69.74 -9.80 -26.62
CA GLY A 128 70.78 -10.85 -26.60
C GLY A 128 70.23 -12.08 -25.85
N VAL A 129 69.86 -13.23 -26.42
CA VAL A 129 70.56 -14.25 -27.27
C VAL A 129 71.35 -15.29 -26.45
N ARG A 130 70.71 -16.47 -26.26
CA ARG A 130 71.26 -17.86 -26.17
C ARG A 130 72.35 -18.18 -25.12
N GLN A 131 72.55 -19.42 -24.62
CA GLN A 131 71.81 -20.71 -24.64
C GLN A 131 72.62 -21.72 -23.79
N LEU A 132 72.00 -22.66 -23.05
CA LEU A 132 72.39 -24.08 -22.92
C LEU A 132 71.46 -24.89 -21.98
N ASP A 133 71.31 -26.17 -22.29
CA ASP A 133 70.55 -27.25 -21.59
C ASP A 133 71.58 -28.30 -21.04
N PRO A 134 71.26 -29.45 -20.38
CA PRO A 134 69.97 -30.17 -20.32
C PRO A 134 69.53 -30.74 -18.93
N GLY A 135 68.29 -31.26 -18.84
CA GLY A 135 67.85 -32.13 -17.72
C GLY A 135 66.43 -32.72 -17.81
N VAL A 136 66.30 -34.02 -18.11
CA VAL A 136 65.07 -34.87 -18.10
C VAL A 136 64.31 -34.73 -16.75
N GLY A 137 62.97 -34.67 -16.60
CA GLY A 137 61.79 -35.23 -17.33
C GLY A 137 61.08 -36.31 -16.45
N PRO A 138 59.82 -36.80 -16.67
CA PRO A 138 58.68 -36.38 -17.52
C PRO A 138 57.43 -35.96 -16.67
N GLY A 139 56.23 -35.64 -17.18
CA GLY A 139 55.81 -35.28 -18.55
C GLY A 139 54.28 -35.33 -18.80
N ARG A 140 53.82 -34.47 -19.75
CA ARG A 140 52.67 -34.62 -20.69
C ARG A 140 51.22 -34.77 -20.14
N ARG A 141 50.17 -34.28 -20.83
CA ARG A 141 50.01 -33.81 -22.24
C ARG A 141 48.98 -32.65 -22.36
N VAL A 142 48.88 -32.02 -23.54
CA VAL A 142 48.19 -30.72 -23.77
C VAL A 142 47.26 -30.75 -25.01
N ARG A 143 46.13 -30.01 -24.93
CA ARG A 143 45.17 -29.42 -25.92
C ARG A 143 44.88 -30.03 -27.32
N ARG A 144 43.63 -29.77 -27.74
CA ARG A 144 42.95 -29.70 -29.09
C ARG A 144 43.71 -28.87 -30.17
N PRO A 145 43.27 -28.78 -31.48
CA PRO A 145 42.22 -29.51 -32.27
C PRO A 145 42.54 -29.89 -33.77
N ALA A 146 41.54 -30.48 -34.47
CA ALA A 146 41.08 -30.22 -35.87
C ALA A 146 41.59 -30.97 -37.16
N VAL A 147 40.61 -31.56 -37.90
CA VAL A 147 40.43 -31.60 -39.40
C VAL A 147 41.40 -32.51 -40.23
N VAL A 148 41.06 -33.27 -41.31
CA VAL A 148 39.92 -33.35 -42.29
C VAL A 148 39.33 -34.81 -42.43
N GLU A 149 38.52 -35.06 -43.47
CA GLU A 149 37.65 -36.20 -43.92
C GLU A 149 38.40 -37.54 -44.26
N ASP A 150 37.77 -38.71 -44.58
CA ASP A 150 36.52 -38.99 -45.35
C ASP A 150 35.76 -40.31 -44.95
N ARG A 151 34.68 -40.64 -45.69
CA ARG A 151 33.61 -41.68 -45.52
C ARG A 151 33.85 -42.95 -46.38
N PRO A 152 32.90 -43.93 -46.53
CA PRO A 152 31.62 -44.26 -45.84
C PRO A 152 31.69 -45.65 -45.12
N VAL A 153 30.67 -46.36 -44.58
CA VAL A 153 29.30 -46.74 -45.01
C VAL A 153 28.48 -47.22 -43.80
N GLY A 154 27.14 -47.10 -43.82
CA GLY A 154 26.24 -47.96 -43.02
C GLY A 154 25.15 -47.24 -42.21
N ALA A 155 23.98 -46.97 -42.81
CA ALA A 155 22.89 -46.22 -42.15
C ALA A 155 21.53 -46.94 -42.17
N ARG A 156 20.94 -47.14 -40.98
CA ARG A 156 19.54 -47.54 -40.69
C ARG A 156 19.17 -47.08 -39.26
N ARG A 157 17.96 -46.61 -38.92
CA ARG A 157 16.82 -46.05 -39.69
C ARG A 157 15.82 -45.42 -38.67
N PRO A 158 15.32 -44.18 -38.86
CA PRO A 158 14.13 -43.68 -38.15
C PRO A 158 12.82 -44.04 -38.90
N LEU A 159 11.67 -43.48 -38.48
CA LEU A 159 10.27 -43.59 -39.02
C LEU A 159 9.34 -44.59 -38.27
N PRO A 160 7.99 -44.41 -38.29
CA PRO A 160 7.22 -43.63 -39.28
C PRO A 160 6.20 -42.57 -38.81
N ASP A 161 5.96 -41.63 -39.73
CA ASP A 161 4.77 -40.78 -39.81
C ASP A 161 3.48 -41.58 -40.13
N GLY A 162 2.33 -40.98 -39.85
CA GLY A 162 1.04 -41.33 -40.48
C GLY A 162 0.36 -40.08 -41.06
N ARG A 163 0.24 -40.00 -42.40
CA ARG A 163 -0.47 -38.92 -43.12
C ARG A 163 -1.56 -39.48 -44.05
N ALA A 164 -2.81 -39.07 -43.86
CA ALA A 164 -3.87 -38.94 -44.87
C ALA A 164 -5.16 -38.42 -44.18
N ALA A 165 -6.02 -37.58 -44.78
CA ALA A 165 -5.90 -36.74 -45.97
C ALA A 165 -6.94 -35.58 -45.89
N HIS A 166 -6.73 -34.52 -46.65
CA HIS A 166 -7.76 -33.51 -46.93
C HIS A 166 -8.67 -33.97 -48.09
N PRO A 167 -9.89 -33.41 -48.19
CA PRO A 167 -10.15 -32.57 -49.38
C PRO A 167 -10.88 -31.24 -49.07
N ARG A 168 -10.93 -30.37 -50.09
CA ARG A 168 -11.81 -29.19 -50.22
C ARG A 168 -12.50 -29.26 -51.59
N ALA A 169 -13.80 -28.95 -51.69
CA ALA A 169 -14.38 -28.11 -52.78
C ALA A 169 -15.93 -28.03 -52.83
N GLN A 170 -16.44 -26.79 -52.77
CA GLN A 170 -17.53 -26.20 -53.60
C GLN A 170 -19.00 -26.68 -53.58
N ARG A 171 -19.89 -25.65 -53.67
CA ARG A 171 -21.32 -25.63 -54.09
C ARG A 171 -22.34 -26.30 -53.13
N GLY A 172 -23.53 -25.73 -52.87
CA GLY A 172 -24.05 -24.40 -53.22
C GLY A 172 -25.55 -24.20 -52.88
N VAL A 173 -26.02 -22.95 -52.99
CA VAL A 173 -27.43 -22.48 -53.10
C VAL A 173 -28.42 -22.70 -51.92
N ALA A 174 -29.00 -21.58 -51.51
CA ALA A 174 -29.99 -21.29 -50.46
C ALA A 174 -31.43 -21.85 -50.64
N VAL A 175 -32.35 -21.43 -49.74
CA VAL A 175 -33.80 -21.07 -49.94
C VAL A 175 -34.81 -21.73 -48.97
N ARG A 176 -35.41 -20.91 -48.05
CA ARG A 176 -36.78 -21.00 -47.44
C ARG A 176 -37.15 -22.25 -46.58
N ALA A 177 -38.25 -22.30 -45.79
CA ALA A 177 -39.03 -21.28 -45.05
C ALA A 177 -40.05 -21.93 -44.06
N ALA A 178 -40.72 -21.08 -43.26
CA ALA A 178 -42.11 -21.19 -42.77
C ALA A 178 -42.55 -22.27 -41.76
N VAL A 179 -42.97 -21.79 -40.58
CA VAL A 179 -44.26 -22.02 -39.88
C VAL A 179 -44.89 -23.43 -39.88
N GLY A 180 -45.06 -23.99 -38.67
CA GLY A 180 -46.06 -25.04 -38.37
C GLY A 180 -46.57 -24.98 -36.93
N ARG A 181 -47.89 -24.92 -36.74
CA ARG A 181 -48.59 -25.05 -35.44
C ARG A 181 -49.55 -26.26 -35.51
N PRO A 182 -49.79 -26.93 -34.37
CA PRO A 182 -51.10 -27.55 -34.12
C PRO A 182 -51.86 -26.89 -32.96
N ALA A 183 -53.16 -27.20 -32.85
CA ALA A 183 -54.00 -26.96 -31.66
C ALA A 183 -53.83 -28.09 -30.62
N GLY A 184 -54.29 -28.03 -29.37
CA GLY A 184 -55.03 -26.99 -28.64
C GLY A 184 -56.23 -27.57 -27.86
N ARG A 185 -56.58 -27.02 -26.69
CA ARG A 185 -57.85 -27.31 -25.97
C ARG A 185 -58.24 -26.16 -25.01
N GLN A 186 -59.50 -26.14 -24.57
CA GLN A 186 -60.17 -24.98 -23.96
C GLN A 186 -60.21 -25.00 -22.42
N ARG A 187 -60.34 -23.81 -21.81
CA ARG A 187 -61.36 -23.49 -20.77
C ARG A 187 -61.66 -21.98 -20.76
N ARG A 188 -62.89 -21.59 -20.39
CA ARG A 188 -63.35 -20.19 -20.21
C ARG A 188 -62.91 -19.65 -18.83
N VAL A 189 -62.90 -18.33 -18.53
CA VAL A 189 -64.03 -17.45 -18.15
C VAL A 189 -63.64 -15.95 -18.28
N GLY A 190 -64.59 -15.04 -18.53
CA GLY A 190 -64.43 -13.56 -18.55
C GLY A 190 -63.76 -13.01 -19.84
N ARG A 191 -64.32 -12.15 -20.70
CA ARG A 191 -65.10 -10.88 -20.58
C ARG A 191 -64.38 -9.82 -19.72
N ALA A 192 -64.13 -8.59 -20.20
CA ALA A 192 -64.48 -7.92 -21.47
C ALA A 192 -63.36 -6.92 -21.90
N ALA A 193 -63.02 -6.79 -23.20
CA ALA A 193 -63.48 -5.74 -24.15
C ALA A 193 -62.84 -4.34 -23.96
N HIS A 194 -62.43 -3.56 -24.99
CA HIS A 194 -62.14 -3.87 -26.41
C HIS A 194 -61.28 -2.75 -27.06
N VAL A 195 -60.86 -2.98 -28.32
CA VAL A 195 -60.37 -2.07 -29.39
C VAL A 195 -60.40 -0.54 -29.13
N GLY A 196 -59.40 0.27 -29.53
CA GLY A 196 -58.19 0.02 -30.34
C GLY A 196 -58.07 0.92 -31.60
N ARG A 197 -56.91 0.89 -32.28
CA ARG A 197 -56.51 1.69 -33.48
C ARG A 197 -56.24 3.19 -33.23
N ASP A 198 -55.53 3.93 -34.08
CA ASP A 198 -54.30 3.71 -34.90
C ASP A 198 -54.08 5.03 -35.70
N ALA A 199 -52.86 5.57 -35.76
CA ALA A 199 -52.19 6.07 -36.99
C ALA A 199 -51.09 7.14 -36.76
N ARG A 200 -49.85 6.76 -37.12
CA ARG A 200 -48.84 7.47 -37.93
C ARG A 200 -48.77 9.02 -37.92
N GLY A 201 -47.58 9.56 -37.63
CA GLY A 201 -47.18 10.91 -38.07
C GLY A 201 -45.83 11.40 -37.51
N ASP A 202 -44.77 11.37 -38.33
CA ASP A 202 -43.56 12.20 -38.15
C ASP A 202 -43.78 13.54 -38.87
N PRO A 203 -43.35 14.69 -38.30
CA PRO A 203 -42.51 15.55 -39.12
C PRO A 203 -41.37 16.26 -38.37
N ARG A 204 -40.30 16.54 -39.14
CA ARG A 204 -39.14 17.34 -38.72
C ARG A 204 -39.41 18.85 -38.70
N ALA A 205 -38.82 19.51 -37.70
CA ALA A 205 -38.14 20.81 -37.72
C ALA A 205 -38.73 22.05 -38.45
N ARG A 206 -38.84 23.16 -37.71
CA ARG A 206 -38.62 24.54 -38.20
C ARG A 206 -38.14 25.44 -37.04
N ALA A 207 -37.57 26.60 -37.37
CA ALA A 207 -37.02 27.58 -36.43
C ALA A 207 -37.50 29.01 -36.78
N VAL A 208 -37.24 29.99 -35.90
CA VAL A 208 -36.89 31.42 -36.16
C VAL A 208 -37.10 32.28 -34.90
N ALA A 209 -36.07 33.07 -34.51
CA ALA A 209 -36.03 34.37 -33.78
C ALA A 209 -36.96 34.62 -32.54
N HIS A 210 -36.77 35.59 -31.62
CA HIS A 210 -35.82 36.70 -31.39
C HIS A 210 -35.92 37.06 -29.87
N ALA A 211 -35.11 37.89 -29.19
CA ALA A 211 -33.91 38.68 -29.52
C ALA A 211 -33.04 38.83 -28.22
N ALA A 212 -32.61 40.05 -27.85
CA ALA A 212 -32.03 40.42 -26.55
C ALA A 212 -32.39 41.90 -26.23
N PRO A 213 -32.13 42.41 -25.02
CA PRO A 213 -30.93 43.27 -24.88
C PRO A 213 -30.15 43.10 -23.55
N ARG A 214 -28.94 43.67 -23.51
CA ARG A 214 -28.06 43.76 -22.31
C ARG A 214 -28.12 45.18 -21.70
N ARG A 215 -27.96 45.31 -20.38
CA ARG A 215 -27.07 46.30 -19.71
C ARG A 215 -27.02 46.16 -18.17
N SER A 216 -25.87 46.52 -17.61
CA SER A 216 -25.54 46.75 -16.19
C SER A 216 -24.82 48.12 -16.12
N PRO A 217 -24.30 48.67 -14.98
CA PRO A 217 -24.19 48.12 -13.61
C PRO A 217 -24.39 49.10 -12.41
N ALA A 218 -24.20 48.56 -11.19
CA ALA A 218 -23.53 49.15 -10.00
C ALA A 218 -24.25 50.08 -8.96
N ALA A 219 -23.88 49.81 -7.68
CA ALA A 219 -23.58 50.73 -6.55
C ALA A 219 -24.57 50.97 -5.37
N HIS A 220 -24.05 50.66 -4.16
CA HIS A 220 -24.22 51.27 -2.81
C HIS A 220 -25.54 51.28 -1.97
N ARG A 221 -25.48 50.49 -0.88
CA ARG A 221 -25.76 50.81 0.57
C ARG A 221 -26.80 51.89 0.97
N ARG A 222 -27.74 51.51 1.86
CA ARG A 222 -27.96 52.12 3.22
C ARG A 222 -28.93 51.29 4.10
N HIS A 223 -28.90 51.50 5.42
CA HIS A 223 -29.85 50.97 6.42
C HIS A 223 -30.98 51.99 6.71
N ARG A 224 -32.22 51.53 7.01
CA ARG A 224 -32.85 51.62 8.37
C ARG A 224 -34.33 51.20 8.43
N ASP A 225 -34.68 50.54 9.55
CA ASP A 225 -35.85 50.68 10.46
C ASP A 225 -37.26 51.04 9.90
N GLY A 226 -38.31 50.24 10.18
CA GLY A 226 -39.69 50.50 9.67
C GLY A 226 -40.90 49.65 10.16
N ARG A 227 -41.01 49.37 11.47
CA ARG A 227 -42.14 48.78 12.26
C ARG A 227 -43.54 48.43 11.63
N LEU A 228 -43.96 47.16 11.86
CA LEU A 228 -45.23 46.67 12.47
C LEU A 228 -46.59 46.55 11.71
N ALA A 229 -47.41 45.62 12.24
CA ALA A 229 -48.80 45.21 11.94
C ALA A 229 -49.04 44.40 10.62
N GLY A 230 -49.88 43.36 10.57
CA GLY A 230 -50.75 42.76 11.61
C GLY A 230 -51.16 41.28 11.33
N VAL A 231 -51.81 40.65 12.31
CA VAL A 231 -52.21 39.22 12.43
C VAL A 231 -53.66 39.06 11.90
N PRO A 232 -54.10 37.97 11.19
CA PRO A 232 -54.09 36.59 11.72
C PRO A 232 -53.96 35.39 10.76
N HIS A 233 -53.61 34.22 11.32
CA HIS A 233 -54.44 33.00 11.19
C HIS A 233 -54.15 32.00 12.32
N ARG A 234 -55.14 31.16 12.66
CA ARG A 234 -55.02 30.04 13.62
C ARG A 234 -55.16 28.70 12.90
N GLY A 235 -54.53 27.66 13.47
CA GLY A 235 -54.62 26.26 13.02
C GLY A 235 -53.34 25.79 12.30
N GLY A 236 -52.81 24.60 12.56
CA GLY A 236 -53.26 23.61 13.56
C GLY A 236 -52.64 22.24 13.36
N GLY A 237 -51.38 22.05 13.76
CA GLY A 237 -50.71 20.75 13.66
C GLY A 237 -49.45 20.67 14.54
N ARG A 238 -49.51 19.89 15.62
CA ARG A 238 -48.31 19.53 16.40
C ARG A 238 -47.53 18.48 15.63
N LEU A 239 -46.34 18.84 15.13
CA LEU A 239 -45.30 17.85 14.85
C LEU A 239 -44.91 17.19 16.18
N LEU A 240 -45.04 15.86 16.23
CA LEU A 240 -44.54 15.07 17.35
C LEU A 240 -43.00 15.16 17.33
N ALA A 241 -42.40 15.56 18.45
CA ALA A 241 -40.97 15.41 18.62
C ALA A 241 -40.60 13.91 18.58
N PRO A 242 -39.50 13.52 17.93
CA PRO A 242 -39.06 12.14 17.95
C PRO A 242 -38.77 11.72 19.40
N HIS A 243 -39.36 10.61 19.82
CA HIS A 243 -39.12 10.04 21.14
C HIS A 243 -37.61 9.76 21.26
N ARG A 244 -36.94 10.39 22.22
CA ARG A 244 -35.68 9.83 22.71
C ARG A 244 -36.07 8.55 23.45
N PRO A 245 -35.47 7.38 23.17
CA PRO A 245 -35.36 6.35 24.19
C PRO A 245 -34.47 6.91 25.31
N ASP A 246 -34.74 6.52 26.54
CA ASP A 246 -33.93 6.95 27.68
C ASP A 246 -32.49 6.44 27.54
N LEU A 247 -31.55 7.25 28.00
CA LEU A 247 -30.13 6.92 27.93
C LEU A 247 -29.80 5.94 29.07
N GLU A 248 -29.67 4.66 28.72
CA GLU A 248 -28.77 3.75 29.43
C GLU A 248 -27.43 4.46 29.70
N PRO A 249 -26.85 4.33 30.91
CA PRO A 249 -25.66 5.09 31.29
C PRO A 249 -24.52 4.79 30.32
N ALA A 250 -23.78 5.84 29.96
CA ALA A 250 -22.68 5.71 29.01
C ALA A 250 -21.55 4.86 29.59
N VAL A 251 -21.52 3.57 29.19
CA VAL A 251 -20.42 2.62 29.46
C VAL A 251 -19.11 3.32 29.18
N THR A 252 -18.30 3.47 30.23
CA THR A 252 -17.11 4.31 30.20
C THR A 252 -15.95 3.57 29.52
N ALA A 253 -14.89 4.29 29.19
CA ALA A 253 -13.67 3.65 28.67
C ALA A 253 -12.97 2.73 29.70
N VAL A 254 -13.37 2.78 30.99
CA VAL A 254 -12.86 1.92 32.05
C VAL A 254 -13.46 0.51 31.94
N ASP A 255 -14.80 0.43 31.87
CA ASP A 255 -15.55 -0.83 31.83
C ASP A 255 -15.03 -1.77 30.72
N VAL A 256 -14.85 -1.23 29.51
CA VAL A 256 -14.44 -2.02 28.32
C VAL A 256 -12.99 -2.53 28.41
N ALA A 257 -12.12 -1.85 29.15
CA ALA A 257 -10.75 -2.30 29.35
C ALA A 257 -10.68 -3.42 30.40
N ASP A 258 -11.45 -3.30 31.48
CA ASP A 258 -11.53 -4.29 32.55
C ASP A 258 -12.31 -5.55 32.11
N ASP A 259 -13.46 -5.39 31.42
CA ASP A 259 -14.25 -6.50 30.88
C ASP A 259 -13.47 -7.31 29.84
N LEU A 260 -12.88 -6.65 28.83
CA LEU A 260 -12.11 -7.35 27.79
C LEU A 260 -10.83 -7.97 28.36
N GLY A 261 -10.18 -7.29 29.30
CA GLY A 261 -8.99 -7.80 30.00
C GLY A 261 -9.28 -9.03 30.84
N ALA A 262 -10.37 -9.01 31.62
CA ALA A 262 -10.80 -10.13 32.44
C ALA A 262 -11.31 -11.31 31.60
N ALA A 263 -12.09 -11.06 30.55
CA ALA A 263 -12.67 -12.11 29.70
C ALA A 263 -11.64 -12.77 28.75
N SER A 264 -10.60 -12.05 28.32
CA SER A 264 -9.52 -12.61 27.49
C SER A 264 -8.31 -13.11 28.28
N GLY A 265 -8.10 -12.61 29.50
CA GLY A 265 -6.86 -12.80 30.26
C GLY A 265 -5.65 -12.02 29.72
N VAL A 266 -5.83 -11.17 28.70
CA VAL A 266 -4.74 -10.41 28.07
C VAL A 266 -4.81 -8.93 28.51
N PRO A 267 -3.71 -8.34 29.03
CA PRO A 267 -3.73 -6.96 29.53
C PRO A 267 -4.12 -5.91 28.47
N VAL A 268 -5.12 -5.08 28.81
CA VAL A 268 -5.50 -3.90 28.04
C VAL A 268 -4.72 -2.69 28.54
N LEU A 269 -4.02 -2.00 27.63
CA LEU A 269 -3.36 -0.72 27.88
C LEU A 269 -4.38 0.40 27.76
N THR A 270 -4.67 1.09 28.86
CA THR A 270 -5.67 2.17 28.94
C THR A 270 -5.11 3.52 28.48
N PRO A 271 -5.98 4.49 28.13
CA PRO A 271 -5.57 5.84 27.73
C PRO A 271 -4.63 6.52 28.75
N GLY A 272 -3.63 7.26 28.26
CA GLY A 272 -2.60 7.89 29.10
C GLY A 272 -1.52 6.95 29.65
N THR A 273 -1.62 5.63 29.48
CA THR A 273 -0.48 4.73 29.75
C THR A 273 0.60 4.88 28.67
N PRO A 274 1.90 4.76 29.01
CA PRO A 274 2.97 4.96 28.03
C PRO A 274 2.84 4.09 26.77
N GLY A 275 2.47 2.81 26.91
CA GLY A 275 2.31 1.89 25.77
C GLY A 275 1.11 2.20 24.86
N TYR A 276 0.03 2.77 25.41
CA TYR A 276 -1.10 3.28 24.64
C TYR A 276 -0.68 4.47 23.78
N GLU A 277 -0.04 5.48 24.39
CA GLU A 277 0.40 6.68 23.67
C GLU A 277 1.50 6.35 22.64
N ASP A 278 2.43 5.45 22.95
CA ASP A 278 3.48 5.01 22.03
C ASP A 278 2.90 4.31 20.78
N THR A 279 1.81 3.56 20.95
CA THR A 279 1.10 2.90 19.86
C THR A 279 0.48 3.92 18.90
N LEU A 280 -0.22 4.93 19.44
CA LEU A 280 -0.85 5.99 18.66
C LEU A 280 0.16 6.95 18.03
N ALA A 281 1.24 7.29 18.75
CA ALA A 281 2.32 8.14 18.26
C ALA A 281 2.96 7.60 16.98
N ARG A 282 2.95 6.26 16.81
CA ARG A 282 3.50 5.48 15.70
C ARG A 282 2.45 5.08 14.64
N ILE A 283 1.29 5.72 14.58
CA ILE A 283 0.33 5.60 13.47
C ILE A 283 0.63 6.69 12.44
N PHE A 284 0.73 6.31 11.16
CA PHE A 284 1.24 7.20 10.11
C PHE A 284 0.31 8.37 9.79
N PHE A 285 -0.98 8.10 9.54
CA PHE A 285 -1.92 9.13 9.08
C PHE A 285 -2.31 10.07 10.23
N PRO A 286 -2.08 11.41 10.10
CA PRO A 286 -2.27 12.34 11.21
C PRO A 286 -3.68 12.33 11.82
N ALA A 287 -4.72 12.29 10.99
CA ALA A 287 -6.11 12.22 11.46
C ALA A 287 -6.43 10.92 12.22
N ALA A 288 -5.88 9.77 11.77
CA ALA A 288 -6.09 8.49 12.45
C ALA A 288 -5.35 8.45 13.80
N ALA A 289 -4.13 8.99 13.87
CA ALA A 289 -3.35 9.10 15.11
C ALA A 289 -3.92 10.11 16.13
N ARG A 290 -4.86 10.98 15.71
CA ARG A 290 -5.63 11.87 16.61
C ARG A 290 -6.81 11.17 17.28
N ARG A 291 -7.19 9.95 16.86
CA ARG A 291 -8.24 9.13 17.49
C ARG A 291 -7.87 8.66 18.89
N ARG A 292 -8.86 8.31 19.70
CA ARG A 292 -8.73 7.84 21.08
C ARG A 292 -9.50 6.52 21.28
N PRO A 293 -8.91 5.38 20.88
CA PRO A 293 -9.51 4.07 21.13
C PRO A 293 -9.70 3.82 22.63
N ARG A 294 -10.62 2.91 22.96
CA ARG A 294 -10.94 2.50 24.34
C ARG A 294 -9.75 1.84 25.05
N GLY A 295 -8.86 1.20 24.28
CA GLY A 295 -7.59 0.67 24.77
C GLY A 295 -6.72 0.10 23.65
N VAL A 296 -5.53 -0.38 24.01
CA VAL A 296 -4.61 -1.13 23.12
C VAL A 296 -4.29 -2.48 23.75
N VAL A 297 -4.36 -3.56 22.99
CA VAL A 297 -3.90 -4.90 23.41
C VAL A 297 -2.75 -5.33 22.51
N ALA A 298 -1.63 -5.74 23.09
CA ALA A 298 -0.42 -6.16 22.38
C ALA A 298 -0.16 -7.66 22.58
N PRO A 299 -0.87 -8.54 21.83
CA PRO A 299 -0.81 -9.99 22.04
C PRO A 299 0.56 -10.56 21.64
N ARG A 300 1.03 -11.53 22.40
CA ARG A 300 2.33 -12.22 22.25
C ARG A 300 2.23 -13.49 21.42
N THR A 301 1.05 -14.13 21.38
CA THR A 301 0.84 -15.41 20.72
C THR A 301 -0.47 -15.43 19.92
N VAL A 302 -0.71 -16.51 19.16
CA VAL A 302 -1.95 -16.72 18.38
C VAL A 302 -3.13 -16.96 19.32
N GLU A 303 -2.89 -17.64 20.44
CA GLU A 303 -3.87 -17.94 21.48
C GLU A 303 -4.34 -16.66 22.20
N GLU A 304 -3.44 -15.70 22.45
CA GLU A 304 -3.81 -14.38 22.97
C GLU A 304 -4.67 -13.58 21.95
N VAL A 305 -4.38 -13.67 20.65
CA VAL A 305 -5.24 -13.09 19.59
C VAL A 305 -6.63 -13.75 19.61
N ALA A 306 -6.70 -15.08 19.71
CA ALA A 306 -7.94 -15.83 19.78
C ALA A 306 -8.79 -15.48 21.00
N ALA A 307 -8.17 -15.41 22.18
CA ALA A 307 -8.86 -15.05 23.42
C ALA A 307 -9.44 -13.63 23.37
N VAL A 308 -8.69 -12.67 22.83
CA VAL A 308 -9.16 -11.27 22.69
C VAL A 308 -10.30 -11.16 21.68
N LEU A 309 -10.26 -11.89 20.56
CA LEU A 309 -11.35 -11.87 19.58
C LEU A 309 -12.63 -12.56 20.11
N ALA A 310 -12.49 -13.70 20.78
CA ALA A 310 -13.63 -14.39 21.39
C ALA A 310 -14.28 -13.54 22.51
N ALA A 311 -13.47 -12.91 23.36
CA ALA A 311 -13.95 -11.99 24.40
C ALA A 311 -14.58 -10.71 23.80
N ALA A 312 -14.03 -10.19 22.71
CA ALA A 312 -14.61 -9.07 21.97
C ALA A 312 -15.98 -9.42 21.37
N THR A 313 -16.13 -10.61 20.81
CA THR A 313 -17.42 -11.14 20.31
C THR A 313 -18.42 -11.34 21.45
N ALA A 314 -17.99 -11.84 22.62
CA ALA A 314 -18.86 -12.03 23.77
C ALA A 314 -19.33 -10.70 24.42
N THR A 315 -18.52 -9.65 24.35
CA THR A 315 -18.80 -8.31 24.94
C THR A 315 -19.40 -7.31 23.94
N GLY A 316 -19.42 -7.62 22.64
CA GLY A 316 -19.75 -6.65 21.58
C GLY A 316 -18.68 -5.55 21.39
N THR A 317 -17.46 -5.77 21.90
CA THR A 317 -16.36 -4.81 21.79
C THR A 317 -15.80 -4.80 20.37
N ARG A 318 -15.79 -3.65 19.69
CA ARG A 318 -15.16 -3.51 18.38
C ARG A 318 -13.63 -3.59 18.49
N VAL A 319 -12.99 -4.25 17.54
CA VAL A 319 -11.54 -4.41 17.44
C VAL A 319 -11.03 -3.85 16.10
N THR A 320 -9.98 -3.04 16.17
CA THR A 320 -9.20 -2.58 15.01
C THR A 320 -7.79 -3.17 15.07
N VAL A 321 -7.19 -3.51 13.92
CA VAL A 321 -5.95 -4.31 13.88
C VAL A 321 -4.76 -3.49 13.38
N ARG A 322 -3.70 -3.41 14.18
CA ARG A 322 -2.45 -2.71 13.86
C ARG A 322 -1.32 -3.68 13.58
N GLY A 323 -0.94 -3.77 12.31
CA GLY A 323 0.41 -4.20 11.89
C GLY A 323 1.34 -3.00 11.81
N GLY A 324 2.05 -2.82 10.68
CA GLY A 324 2.98 -1.71 10.44
C GLY A 324 2.47 -0.25 10.54
N GLY A 325 1.25 0.03 11.01
CA GLY A 325 0.78 1.40 11.32
C GLY A 325 0.46 2.32 10.12
N LEU A 326 0.65 1.85 8.88
CA LEU A 326 0.46 2.60 7.63
C LEU A 326 -0.99 2.54 7.11
N SER A 327 -2.00 2.65 7.99
CA SER A 327 -3.42 2.57 7.61
C SER A 327 -4.26 3.50 8.48
N SER A 328 -5.22 4.22 7.90
CA SER A 328 -6.21 4.97 8.68
C SER A 328 -7.20 4.07 9.44
N ASN A 329 -7.19 2.77 9.14
CA ASN A 329 -8.21 1.82 9.52
C ASN A 329 -7.73 0.88 10.63
N CYS A 330 -6.52 1.09 11.17
CA CYS A 330 -5.97 0.35 12.30
C CYS A 330 -6.23 1.00 13.67
N VAL A 331 -7.18 1.96 13.73
CA VAL A 331 -7.64 2.63 14.94
C VAL A 331 -9.03 3.27 14.75
N ALA A 332 -9.89 3.15 15.75
CA ALA A 332 -11.17 3.84 15.89
C ALA A 332 -11.41 4.25 17.33
N ASP A 333 -12.17 5.32 17.55
CA ASP A 333 -12.46 5.87 18.88
C ASP A 333 -13.39 4.96 19.71
N ASP A 334 -14.27 4.20 19.04
CA ASP A 334 -15.20 3.25 19.67
C ASP A 334 -14.69 1.80 19.72
N ALA A 335 -13.40 1.58 19.45
CA ALA A 335 -12.78 0.26 19.37
C ALA A 335 -11.56 0.11 20.31
N VAL A 336 -11.13 -1.14 20.52
CA VAL A 336 -9.80 -1.49 21.02
C VAL A 336 -8.85 -1.71 19.83
N VAL A 337 -7.57 -1.35 19.98
CA VAL A 337 -6.53 -1.63 18.98
C VAL A 337 -5.78 -2.91 19.34
N LEU A 338 -5.86 -3.92 18.48
CA LEU A 338 -5.05 -5.14 18.56
C LEU A 338 -3.73 -4.91 17.83
N ASP A 339 -2.65 -4.68 18.57
CA ASP A 339 -1.33 -4.34 18.05
C ASP A 339 -0.42 -5.57 17.92
N LEU A 340 -0.42 -6.15 16.72
CA LEU A 340 0.40 -7.29 16.37
C LEU A 340 1.89 -6.90 16.20
N SER A 341 2.21 -5.61 16.04
CA SER A 341 3.54 -5.16 15.62
C SER A 341 4.62 -5.26 16.69
N ALA A 342 4.24 -5.37 17.97
CA ALA A 342 5.16 -5.48 19.09
C ALA A 342 5.81 -6.88 19.22
N HIS A 343 5.07 -7.94 18.90
CA HIS A 343 5.45 -9.33 19.20
C HIS A 343 5.28 -10.29 18.02
N LEU A 344 4.26 -10.10 17.17
CA LEU A 344 3.99 -10.90 15.97
C LEU A 344 4.57 -10.22 14.70
N GLY A 345 5.64 -9.44 14.86
CA GLY A 345 6.25 -8.60 13.82
C GLY A 345 7.37 -9.25 12.99
N GLY A 346 7.71 -10.52 13.23
CA GLY A 346 8.88 -11.18 12.65
C GLY A 346 8.71 -11.67 11.20
N ALA A 347 9.83 -11.95 10.54
CA ALA A 347 9.91 -12.63 9.25
C ALA A 347 11.10 -13.60 9.22
N ARG A 348 10.97 -14.72 8.49
CA ARG A 348 12.06 -15.68 8.26
C ARG A 348 12.02 -16.24 6.83
N PRO A 349 13.17 -16.45 6.16
CA PRO A 349 13.20 -17.18 4.89
C PRO A 349 12.85 -18.66 5.11
N ASP A 350 12.33 -19.30 4.06
CA ASP A 350 11.97 -20.72 4.04
C ASP A 350 12.18 -21.29 2.61
N GLY A 351 13.45 -21.42 2.23
CA GLY A 351 13.86 -21.81 0.86
C GLY A 351 13.33 -20.84 -0.20
N GLY A 352 12.50 -21.34 -1.11
CA GLY A 352 11.78 -20.54 -2.13
C GLY A 352 10.56 -19.78 -1.60
N ARG A 353 10.45 -19.60 -0.27
CA ARG A 353 9.34 -18.93 0.42
C ARG A 353 9.87 -18.01 1.52
N VAL A 354 8.96 -17.24 2.12
CA VAL A 354 9.17 -16.48 3.37
C VAL A 354 7.96 -16.71 4.27
N VAL A 355 8.18 -16.80 5.58
CA VAL A 355 7.11 -16.85 6.59
C VAL A 355 7.16 -15.56 7.39
N VAL A 356 6.02 -14.88 7.52
CA VAL A 356 5.90 -13.57 8.14
C VAL A 356 4.74 -13.54 9.14
N GLY A 357 4.92 -12.85 10.27
CA GLY A 357 3.84 -12.63 11.24
C GLY A 357 2.92 -11.49 10.82
N GLY A 358 1.69 -11.48 11.36
CA GLY A 358 0.66 -10.47 11.04
C GLY A 358 1.05 -9.03 11.36
N GLY A 359 1.94 -8.84 12.33
CA GLY A 359 2.51 -7.54 12.70
C GLY A 359 3.64 -7.05 11.78
N ALA A 360 4.14 -7.92 10.89
CA ALA A 360 5.36 -7.65 10.12
C ALA A 360 5.19 -6.48 9.15
N ARG A 361 6.33 -5.83 8.87
CA ARG A 361 6.48 -4.78 7.86
C ARG A 361 7.11 -5.35 6.58
N VAL A 362 6.81 -4.73 5.45
CA VAL A 362 7.45 -5.03 4.16
C VAL A 362 8.98 -5.01 4.26
N SER A 363 9.57 -4.03 4.97
CA SER A 363 11.02 -3.97 5.19
C SER A 363 11.52 -5.25 5.88
N THR A 364 10.93 -5.63 7.01
CA THR A 364 11.30 -6.84 7.77
C THR A 364 11.24 -8.11 6.92
N MET A 365 10.26 -8.22 6.02
CA MET A 365 10.15 -9.33 5.07
C MET A 365 11.28 -9.34 4.03
N LEU A 366 11.69 -8.17 3.51
CA LEU A 366 12.75 -8.07 2.52
C LEU A 366 14.16 -8.14 3.13
N ASP A 367 14.36 -7.58 4.33
CA ASP A 367 15.60 -7.68 5.10
C ASP A 367 15.94 -9.14 5.39
N ALA A 368 14.92 -9.96 5.72
CA ALA A 368 15.05 -11.41 5.92
C ALA A 368 15.34 -12.21 4.63
N LEU A 369 15.18 -11.61 3.44
CA LEU A 369 15.40 -12.25 2.14
C LEU A 369 16.61 -11.71 1.36
N ALA A 370 17.07 -10.51 1.69
CA ALA A 370 18.19 -9.85 1.02
C ALA A 370 19.50 -10.67 1.01
N PRO A 371 19.88 -11.41 2.08
CA PRO A 371 21.05 -12.30 2.06
C PRO A 371 20.94 -13.44 1.03
N ALA A 372 19.72 -13.90 0.74
CA ALA A 372 19.46 -14.98 -0.22
C ALA A 372 19.29 -14.48 -1.67
N GLY A 373 19.34 -13.16 -1.91
CA GLY A 373 19.08 -12.59 -3.25
C GLY A 373 17.63 -12.73 -3.72
N ARG A 374 16.68 -12.95 -2.80
CA ARG A 374 15.27 -13.16 -3.09
C ARG A 374 14.42 -11.95 -2.66
N ALA A 375 13.21 -11.87 -3.20
CA ALA A 375 12.19 -10.92 -2.74
C ALA A 375 10.76 -11.44 -2.98
N VAL A 376 9.78 -10.75 -2.40
CA VAL A 376 8.37 -10.80 -2.81
C VAL A 376 8.02 -9.43 -3.39
N PRO A 377 7.40 -9.32 -4.57
CA PRO A 377 6.76 -8.10 -5.05
C PRO A 377 5.88 -7.43 -4.00
N VAL A 378 6.15 -6.16 -3.71
CA VAL A 378 5.55 -5.34 -2.66
C VAL A 378 5.25 -3.93 -3.13
N GLY A 379 4.40 -3.23 -2.36
CA GLY A 379 4.24 -1.79 -2.51
C GLY A 379 5.51 -1.02 -2.14
N ILE A 380 5.60 0.21 -2.64
CA ILE A 380 6.79 1.07 -2.56
C ILE A 380 7.23 1.44 -1.13
N VAL A 381 6.34 1.45 -0.14
CA VAL A 381 6.65 1.90 1.23
C VAL A 381 7.04 0.71 2.14
N GLY A 382 8.30 0.67 2.57
CA GLY A 382 8.83 -0.40 3.43
C GLY A 382 8.12 -0.58 4.79
N HIS A 383 7.43 0.45 5.30
CA HIS A 383 6.65 0.36 6.53
C HIS A 383 5.23 -0.20 6.37
N ALA A 384 4.80 -0.54 5.15
CA ALA A 384 3.51 -1.20 4.93
C ALA A 384 3.41 -2.48 5.77
N GLY A 385 2.33 -2.60 6.56
CA GLY A 385 2.05 -3.77 7.39
C GLY A 385 1.33 -4.88 6.61
N PHE A 386 1.31 -6.10 7.15
CA PHE A 386 0.72 -7.24 6.46
C PHE A 386 -0.79 -7.09 6.12
N GLY A 387 -1.55 -6.31 6.90
CA GLY A 387 -2.94 -5.91 6.60
C GLY A 387 -3.12 -4.94 5.40
N LEU A 388 -2.03 -4.54 4.73
CA LEU A 388 -2.05 -3.92 3.39
C LEU A 388 -1.69 -4.95 2.31
N VAL A 389 -0.75 -5.85 2.60
CA VAL A 389 -0.37 -6.97 1.69
C VAL A 389 -1.60 -7.80 1.32
N THR A 390 -2.44 -8.15 2.30
CA THR A 390 -3.70 -8.88 2.08
C THR A 390 -4.79 -8.09 1.36
N ARG A 391 -4.54 -6.82 0.98
CA ARG A 391 -5.46 -5.98 0.19
C ARG A 391 -4.93 -5.62 -1.20
N GLY A 392 -3.71 -6.04 -1.56
CA GLY A 392 -3.15 -5.84 -2.90
C GLY A 392 -1.63 -5.95 -2.92
N GLY A 393 -0.98 -4.79 -3.05
CA GLY A 393 0.47 -4.66 -3.18
C GLY A 393 0.89 -4.24 -4.59
N VAL A 394 0.79 -2.94 -4.87
CA VAL A 394 1.17 -2.32 -6.15
C VAL A 394 2.51 -1.59 -5.99
N GLY A 395 3.51 -1.96 -6.79
CA GLY A 395 4.86 -1.38 -6.80
C GLY A 395 5.69 -1.85 -7.99
N TYR A 396 7.01 -1.61 -7.98
CA TYR A 396 7.84 -1.64 -9.20
C TYR A 396 7.87 -2.97 -9.99
N LEU A 397 7.55 -4.11 -9.35
CA LEU A 397 7.50 -5.43 -10.00
C LEU A 397 6.08 -5.94 -10.30
N THR A 398 5.03 -5.15 -10.03
CA THR A 398 3.63 -5.59 -10.24
C THR A 398 3.34 -5.94 -11.70
N ARG A 399 3.91 -5.20 -12.66
CA ARG A 399 3.83 -5.53 -14.10
C ARG A 399 4.52 -6.84 -14.47
N SER A 400 5.58 -7.22 -13.77
CA SER A 400 6.38 -8.39 -14.09
C SER A 400 5.85 -9.67 -13.44
N LEU A 401 5.37 -9.56 -12.19
CA LEU A 401 5.12 -10.69 -11.29
C LEU A 401 3.74 -10.71 -10.61
N GLY A 402 2.96 -9.61 -10.64
CA GLY A 402 1.63 -9.52 -10.01
C GLY A 402 1.62 -8.79 -8.66
N LEU A 403 0.51 -8.89 -7.93
CA LEU A 403 0.35 -8.29 -6.60
C LEU A 403 1.04 -9.12 -5.51
N THR A 404 1.37 -8.51 -4.37
CA THR A 404 1.88 -9.27 -3.22
C THR A 404 0.94 -10.39 -2.78
N LEU A 405 -0.38 -10.17 -2.86
CA LEU A 405 -1.37 -11.21 -2.54
C LEU A 405 -1.41 -12.40 -3.52
N ASP A 406 -0.85 -12.28 -4.73
CA ASP A 406 -0.72 -13.39 -5.69
C ASP A 406 0.44 -14.34 -5.34
N HIS A 407 1.17 -14.01 -4.28
CA HIS A 407 2.28 -14.80 -3.76
C HIS A 407 1.96 -15.46 -2.42
N LEU A 408 0.78 -15.20 -1.84
CA LEU A 408 0.28 -15.95 -0.69
C LEU A 408 0.16 -17.44 -1.06
N VAL A 409 0.72 -18.30 -0.20
CA VAL A 409 0.70 -19.77 -0.31
C VAL A 409 -0.13 -20.37 0.83
N GLU A 410 0.02 -19.82 2.03
CA GLU A 410 -0.74 -20.19 3.22
C GLU A 410 -0.98 -18.94 4.08
N VAL A 411 -2.13 -18.85 4.73
CA VAL A 411 -2.47 -17.84 5.73
C VAL A 411 -3.04 -18.53 6.96
N GLU A 412 -2.53 -18.17 8.13
CA GLU A 412 -3.13 -18.46 9.42
C GLU A 412 -4.00 -17.27 9.83
N LEU A 413 -5.30 -17.51 9.98
CA LEU A 413 -6.32 -16.51 10.25
C LEU A 413 -7.05 -16.86 11.54
N VAL A 414 -7.19 -15.90 12.45
CA VAL A 414 -8.03 -16.03 13.62
C VAL A 414 -9.36 -15.32 13.36
N LEU A 415 -10.45 -16.06 13.47
CA LEU A 415 -11.82 -15.58 13.29
C LEU A 415 -12.33 -14.86 14.56
N PRO A 416 -13.39 -14.04 14.48
CA PRO A 416 -13.99 -13.39 15.67
C PRO A 416 -14.46 -14.38 16.75
N SER A 417 -14.77 -15.62 16.37
CA SER A 417 -15.06 -16.72 17.31
C SER A 417 -13.86 -17.16 18.17
N GLY A 418 -12.65 -16.65 17.88
CA GLY A 418 -11.38 -17.18 18.40
C GLY A 418 -10.88 -18.43 17.67
N GLU A 419 -11.59 -18.93 16.65
CA GLU A 419 -11.15 -20.09 15.87
C GLU A 419 -9.92 -19.74 15.01
N VAL A 420 -8.86 -20.54 15.11
CA VAL A 420 -7.64 -20.42 14.30
C VAL A 420 -7.74 -21.36 13.09
N VAL A 421 -7.85 -20.80 11.89
CA VAL A 421 -7.96 -21.56 10.64
C VAL A 421 -6.73 -21.36 9.75
N ARG A 422 -6.38 -22.38 8.96
CA ARG A 422 -5.32 -22.31 7.95
C ARG A 422 -5.90 -22.39 6.54
N LEU A 423 -5.53 -21.41 5.72
CA LEU A 423 -6.12 -21.10 4.43
C LEU A 423 -5.06 -21.19 3.34
N SER A 424 -5.34 -21.91 2.24
CA SER A 424 -4.44 -22.09 1.10
C SER A 424 -5.23 -22.50 -0.15
N ASP A 425 -4.58 -22.63 -1.32
CA ASP A 425 -5.26 -23.14 -2.54
C ASP A 425 -5.72 -24.62 -2.42
N ALA A 426 -5.38 -25.31 -1.32
CA ALA A 426 -5.91 -26.64 -0.97
C ALA A 426 -7.14 -26.58 -0.03
N SER A 427 -7.56 -25.40 0.43
CA SER A 427 -8.76 -25.23 1.26
C SER A 427 -10.03 -25.54 0.46
N THR A 428 -11.03 -26.11 1.14
CA THR A 428 -12.33 -26.50 0.54
C THR A 428 -13.50 -26.01 1.38
N GLY A 429 -14.71 -25.98 0.81
CA GLY A 429 -15.91 -25.50 1.50
C GLY A 429 -15.77 -24.05 1.97
N GLU A 430 -16.21 -23.75 3.19
CA GLU A 430 -16.17 -22.41 3.78
C GLU A 430 -14.73 -21.87 3.94
N ALA A 431 -13.74 -22.75 4.14
CA ALA A 431 -12.32 -22.36 4.14
C ALA A 431 -11.83 -21.90 2.75
N ALA A 432 -12.43 -22.37 1.64
CA ALA A 432 -12.11 -21.85 0.30
C ALA A 432 -12.69 -20.44 0.09
N GLU A 433 -13.87 -20.17 0.65
CA GLU A 433 -14.48 -18.82 0.63
C GLU A 433 -13.65 -17.82 1.46
N LEU A 434 -13.19 -18.24 2.65
CA LEU A 434 -12.24 -17.47 3.46
C LEU A 434 -10.90 -17.25 2.73
N TRP A 435 -10.35 -18.27 2.06
CA TRP A 435 -9.12 -18.15 1.27
C TRP A 435 -9.25 -17.20 0.06
N TRP A 436 -10.44 -17.13 -0.54
CA TRP A 436 -10.77 -16.11 -1.54
C TRP A 436 -10.85 -14.71 -0.90
N ALA A 437 -11.49 -14.58 0.27
CA ALA A 437 -11.69 -13.31 0.96
C ALA A 437 -10.39 -12.69 1.51
N VAL A 438 -9.48 -13.48 2.09
CA VAL A 438 -8.20 -12.96 2.61
C VAL A 438 -7.28 -12.42 1.51
N ARG A 439 -7.48 -12.83 0.26
CA ARG A 439 -6.80 -12.29 -0.92
C ARG A 439 -7.56 -11.06 -1.45
N GLY A 440 -7.59 -10.00 -0.66
CA GLY A 440 -8.13 -8.69 -1.05
C GLY A 440 -8.93 -7.98 0.04
N ALA A 441 -9.44 -8.72 1.03
CA ALA A 441 -10.37 -8.22 2.05
C ALA A 441 -10.16 -8.84 3.44
N ALA A 442 -8.98 -9.38 3.78
CA ALA A 442 -8.75 -10.10 5.05
C ALA A 442 -9.27 -9.38 6.31
N PRO A 443 -9.12 -8.05 6.49
CA PRO A 443 -9.64 -7.34 7.67
C PRO A 443 -11.17 -7.38 7.85
N ALA A 444 -11.94 -7.89 6.88
CA ALA A 444 -13.39 -8.07 6.97
C ALA A 444 -13.81 -9.50 7.41
N VAL A 445 -12.86 -10.43 7.55
CA VAL A 445 -13.14 -11.84 7.90
C VAL A 445 -12.30 -12.39 9.05
N GLY A 446 -11.16 -11.78 9.39
CA GLY A 446 -10.39 -12.15 10.58
C GLY A 446 -9.05 -11.45 10.72
N VAL A 447 -8.27 -11.87 11.70
CA VAL A 447 -6.93 -11.36 12.02
C VAL A 447 -5.88 -12.35 11.51
N VAL A 448 -5.07 -11.94 10.54
CA VAL A 448 -3.94 -12.77 10.08
C VAL A 448 -2.83 -12.74 11.13
N THR A 449 -2.47 -13.90 11.68
CA THR A 449 -1.36 -14.05 12.65
C THR A 449 -0.05 -14.46 11.98
N SER A 450 -0.13 -15.25 10.92
CA SER A 450 1.01 -15.75 10.15
C SER A 450 0.65 -15.93 8.68
N ALA A 451 1.62 -15.77 7.79
CA ALA A 451 1.45 -16.04 6.37
C ALA A 451 2.74 -16.56 5.72
N VAL A 452 2.58 -17.39 4.69
CA VAL A 452 3.67 -17.94 3.88
C VAL A 452 3.55 -17.38 2.47
N LEU A 453 4.62 -16.78 1.95
CA LEU A 453 4.65 -16.20 0.60
C LEU A 453 5.74 -16.85 -0.27
N ARG A 454 5.44 -17.03 -1.56
CA ARG A 454 6.39 -17.45 -2.60
C ARG A 454 7.39 -16.32 -2.86
N THR A 455 8.69 -16.64 -2.90
CA THR A 455 9.75 -15.66 -3.16
C THR A 455 10.43 -15.92 -4.50
N HIS A 456 10.77 -14.84 -5.20
CA HIS A 456 11.43 -14.86 -6.50
C HIS A 456 12.90 -14.49 -6.34
N GLU A 457 13.77 -15.01 -7.19
CA GLU A 457 15.10 -14.42 -7.39
C GLU A 457 14.94 -13.10 -8.12
N VAL A 458 15.55 -12.03 -7.59
CA VAL A 458 15.45 -10.69 -8.16
C VAL A 458 16.85 -10.13 -8.33
N GLY A 459 17.27 -9.99 -9.59
CA GLY A 459 18.52 -9.34 -9.97
C GLY A 459 18.49 -7.83 -9.72
N PRO A 460 19.56 -7.11 -10.09
CA PRO A 460 19.58 -5.66 -9.99
C PRO A 460 18.48 -5.04 -10.86
N VAL A 461 17.64 -4.21 -10.24
CA VAL A 461 16.62 -3.42 -10.95
C VAL A 461 17.27 -2.11 -11.38
N TRP A 462 17.19 -1.80 -12.67
CA TRP A 462 17.63 -0.51 -13.22
C TRP A 462 16.48 0.49 -13.14
N VAL A 463 16.78 1.71 -12.72
CA VAL A 463 15.84 2.83 -12.59
C VAL A 463 16.42 4.06 -13.27
N ASP A 464 15.60 4.74 -14.06
CA ASP A 464 15.87 6.05 -14.67
C ASP A 464 14.80 7.03 -14.20
N ARG A 465 15.24 8.13 -13.59
CA ARG A 465 14.39 9.19 -13.03
C ARG A 465 14.65 10.49 -13.73
N ALA A 466 13.61 11.21 -14.12
CA ALA A 466 13.73 12.53 -14.74
C ALA A 466 12.68 13.52 -14.23
N VAL A 467 12.99 14.83 -14.24
CA VAL A 467 12.04 15.92 -13.96
C VAL A 467 11.98 16.83 -15.18
N VAL A 468 10.79 16.92 -15.79
CA VAL A 468 10.47 17.72 -16.99
C VAL A 468 9.17 18.52 -16.80
N GLY A 469 8.81 19.35 -17.77
CA GLY A 469 7.52 20.07 -17.78
C GLY A 469 6.32 19.16 -18.02
N LEU A 470 5.13 19.64 -17.63
CA LEU A 470 3.87 18.91 -17.87
C LEU A 470 3.48 18.82 -19.35
N ASP A 471 4.08 19.61 -20.23
CA ASP A 471 3.92 19.53 -21.68
C ASP A 471 4.36 18.17 -22.26
N ALA A 472 5.31 17.49 -21.60
CA ALA A 472 5.69 16.12 -21.95
C ALA A 472 4.62 15.06 -21.62
N LEU A 473 3.59 15.38 -20.81
CA LEU A 473 2.61 14.42 -20.31
C LEU A 473 1.80 13.74 -21.42
N ALA A 474 1.45 14.47 -22.49
CA ALA A 474 0.77 13.91 -23.66
C ALA A 474 1.62 12.87 -24.43
N THR A 475 2.95 12.95 -24.33
CA THR A 475 3.85 11.90 -24.84
C THR A 475 4.04 10.78 -23.82
N TYR A 476 4.10 11.08 -22.52
CA TYR A 476 4.14 10.07 -21.46
C TYR A 476 2.98 9.07 -21.55
N VAL A 477 1.73 9.54 -21.62
CA VAL A 477 0.55 8.65 -21.65
C VAL A 477 0.47 7.78 -22.92
N ARG A 478 1.16 8.19 -23.99
CA ARG A 478 1.31 7.44 -25.25
C ARG A 478 2.50 6.48 -25.24
N VAL A 479 3.58 6.80 -24.53
CA VAL A 479 4.82 6.01 -24.53
C VAL A 479 4.81 4.93 -23.45
N ALA A 480 4.24 5.20 -22.27
CA ALA A 480 4.27 4.25 -21.17
C ALA A 480 3.51 2.94 -21.49
N PRO A 481 2.27 2.92 -22.03
CA PRO A 481 1.53 1.67 -22.27
C PRO A 481 2.18 0.71 -23.29
N GLU A 482 3.04 1.21 -24.18
CA GLU A 482 3.77 0.42 -25.18
C GLU A 482 4.95 -0.38 -24.58
N LEU A 483 5.24 -0.21 -23.28
CA LEU A 483 6.32 -0.92 -22.60
C LEU A 483 5.98 -2.39 -22.33
N GLY A 484 7.01 -3.24 -22.30
CA GLY A 484 6.87 -4.65 -21.94
C GLY A 484 6.51 -4.88 -20.47
N ARG A 485 6.09 -6.11 -20.12
CA ARG A 485 5.85 -6.53 -18.73
C ARG A 485 7.11 -6.53 -17.84
N ASP A 486 8.28 -6.43 -18.44
CA ASP A 486 9.60 -6.31 -17.79
C ASP A 486 9.89 -4.90 -17.25
N THR A 487 9.10 -3.91 -17.67
CA THR A 487 9.35 -2.48 -17.46
C THR A 487 8.10 -1.80 -16.93
N SER A 488 8.23 -1.04 -15.85
CA SER A 488 7.24 -0.06 -15.40
C SER A 488 7.76 1.35 -15.68
N MET A 489 6.83 2.30 -15.86
CA MET A 489 7.14 3.72 -16.05
C MET A 489 6.07 4.53 -15.32
N GLY A 490 6.23 4.66 -14.01
CA GLY A 490 5.35 5.50 -13.22
C GLY A 490 5.71 6.97 -13.37
N ALA A 491 4.78 7.84 -12.98
CA ALA A 491 5.01 9.27 -12.94
C ALA A 491 4.37 9.94 -11.71
N VAL A 492 4.79 11.16 -11.42
CA VAL A 492 4.17 12.04 -10.42
C VAL A 492 3.98 13.42 -11.03
N LEU A 493 2.75 13.91 -11.00
CA LEU A 493 2.39 15.30 -11.23
C LEU A 493 2.41 16.00 -9.88
N GLY A 494 3.31 16.97 -9.68
CA GLY A 494 3.46 17.67 -8.41
C GLY A 494 4.35 18.90 -8.53
N TRP A 495 4.65 19.56 -7.42
CA TRP A 495 5.58 20.68 -7.40
C TRP A 495 6.96 20.24 -6.86
N SER A 496 8.03 20.82 -7.39
CA SER A 496 9.41 20.55 -6.95
C SER A 496 10.18 21.85 -6.85
N ASP A 497 11.21 21.90 -6.01
CA ASP A 497 12.09 23.07 -5.91
C ASP A 497 13.12 23.10 -7.06
N LEU A 498 13.14 22.07 -7.92
CA LEU A 498 13.85 22.05 -9.20
C LEU A 498 13.16 22.90 -10.28
N MET A 499 11.85 23.14 -10.17
CA MET A 499 11.08 24.13 -10.95
C MET A 499 10.08 24.81 -10.00
N PRO A 500 10.49 25.88 -9.30
CA PRO A 500 9.63 26.48 -8.28
C PRO A 500 8.39 27.15 -8.88
N ASP A 501 8.47 27.65 -10.10
CA ASP A 501 7.44 28.50 -10.73
C ASP A 501 6.28 27.72 -11.39
N GLU A 502 6.44 26.42 -11.63
CA GLU A 502 5.43 25.58 -12.30
C GLU A 502 5.41 24.13 -11.78
N PRO A 503 4.25 23.43 -11.82
CA PRO A 503 4.20 22.00 -11.52
C PRO A 503 4.91 21.18 -12.60
N VAL A 504 5.46 20.04 -12.19
CA VAL A 504 6.38 19.21 -12.97
C VAL A 504 5.79 17.85 -13.30
N LEU A 505 6.30 17.23 -14.35
CA LEU A 505 6.20 15.79 -14.59
C LEU A 505 7.51 15.12 -14.12
N PHE A 506 7.43 14.35 -13.04
CA PHE A 506 8.48 13.44 -12.63
C PHE A 506 8.23 12.05 -13.22
N LEU A 507 9.25 11.47 -13.83
CA LEU A 507 9.26 10.14 -14.42
C LEU A 507 10.07 9.19 -13.54
N TYR A 508 9.58 7.96 -13.37
CA TYR A 508 10.29 6.86 -12.70
C TYR A 508 10.12 5.59 -13.55
N THR A 509 11.09 5.33 -14.42
CA THR A 509 11.15 4.14 -15.26
C THR A 509 11.95 3.05 -14.55
N ALA A 510 11.35 1.90 -14.26
CA ALA A 510 12.02 0.78 -13.58
C ALA A 510 11.93 -0.51 -14.41
N CYS A 511 13.08 -1.12 -14.72
CA CYS A 511 13.21 -2.35 -15.51
C CYS A 511 13.88 -3.44 -14.67
N ALA A 512 13.34 -4.66 -14.70
CA ALA A 512 13.82 -5.80 -13.90
C ALA A 512 15.16 -6.43 -14.40
N GLY A 513 15.99 -5.64 -15.09
CA GLY A 513 17.27 -6.06 -15.67
C GLY A 513 17.19 -6.59 -17.12
N GLY A 514 18.35 -6.92 -17.69
CA GLY A 514 18.46 -7.54 -19.02
C GLY A 514 18.28 -6.58 -20.20
N SER A 515 17.92 -7.14 -21.36
CA SER A 515 17.82 -6.41 -22.64
C SER A 515 16.68 -5.37 -22.70
N GLY A 516 15.75 -5.38 -21.72
CA GLY A 516 14.71 -4.37 -21.60
C GLY A 516 15.23 -2.95 -21.35
N ILE A 517 16.39 -2.80 -20.68
CA ILE A 517 16.95 -1.51 -20.26
C ILE A 517 17.13 -0.53 -21.43
N ALA A 518 17.55 -1.00 -22.60
CA ALA A 518 17.73 -0.15 -23.78
C ALA A 518 16.39 0.43 -24.29
N ARG A 519 15.30 -0.36 -24.23
CA ARG A 519 13.95 0.09 -24.58
C ARG A 519 13.37 1.02 -23.52
N ALA A 520 13.56 0.68 -22.25
CA ALA A 520 13.12 1.48 -21.11
C ALA A 520 13.76 2.88 -21.11
N ARG A 521 15.07 2.96 -21.36
CA ARG A 521 15.80 4.21 -21.58
C ARG A 521 15.25 4.99 -22.78
N ALA A 522 15.13 4.36 -23.95
CA ALA A 522 14.61 5.01 -25.15
C ALA A 522 13.18 5.55 -24.97
N ALA A 523 12.36 4.89 -24.13
CA ALA A 523 11.06 5.39 -23.73
C ALA A 523 11.17 6.63 -22.83
N THR A 524 12.03 6.64 -21.80
CA THR A 524 12.28 7.87 -21.02
C THR A 524 12.81 8.99 -21.93
N ASP A 525 13.75 8.69 -22.83
CA ASP A 525 14.32 9.64 -23.78
C ASP A 525 13.23 10.27 -24.68
N ALA A 526 12.28 9.47 -25.15
CA ALA A 526 11.17 9.94 -25.98
C ALA A 526 10.22 10.90 -25.24
N VAL A 527 10.00 10.70 -23.93
CA VAL A 527 9.22 11.63 -23.10
C VAL A 527 10.03 12.88 -22.77
N VAL A 528 11.30 12.74 -22.42
CA VAL A 528 12.19 13.86 -22.10
C VAL A 528 12.44 14.76 -23.31
N ALA A 529 12.59 14.19 -24.50
CA ALA A 529 12.76 14.94 -25.75
C ALA A 529 11.46 15.60 -26.27
N ALA A 530 10.31 15.29 -25.68
CA ALA A 530 9.04 15.96 -25.98
C ALA A 530 8.82 17.22 -25.12
N ALA A 531 9.64 17.46 -24.08
CA ALA A 531 9.57 18.66 -23.26
C ALA A 531 10.20 19.87 -23.97
N ALA A 532 9.56 21.04 -23.88
CA ALA A 532 10.02 22.31 -24.43
C ALA A 532 11.28 22.88 -23.74
N SER A 533 11.70 22.29 -22.61
CA SER A 533 12.93 22.61 -21.89
C SER A 533 13.71 21.35 -21.50
N PRO A 534 15.05 21.40 -21.45
CA PRO A 534 15.86 20.28 -20.95
C PRO A 534 15.44 19.84 -19.54
N PRO A 535 15.61 18.55 -19.19
CA PRO A 535 15.26 18.04 -17.87
C PRO A 535 16.09 18.75 -16.79
N ARG A 536 15.43 19.21 -15.72
CA ARG A 536 16.12 19.87 -14.59
C ARG A 536 16.89 18.89 -13.73
N TYR A 537 16.50 17.63 -13.80
CA TYR A 537 17.11 16.50 -13.13
C TYR A 537 16.97 15.28 -14.02
N ARG A 538 18.06 14.52 -14.14
CA ARG A 538 18.00 13.11 -14.56
C ARG A 538 19.04 12.31 -13.79
N ALA A 539 18.67 11.14 -13.30
CA ALA A 539 19.58 10.23 -12.64
C ALA A 539 19.19 8.78 -12.93
N GLU A 540 20.19 7.97 -13.23
CA GLU A 540 20.06 6.52 -13.32
C GLU A 540 20.64 5.84 -12.09
N THR A 541 20.08 4.70 -11.72
CA THR A 541 20.51 3.91 -10.57
C THR A 541 20.25 2.44 -10.85
N THR A 542 21.07 1.55 -10.29
CA THR A 542 20.86 0.11 -10.34
C THR A 542 21.05 -0.45 -8.95
N GLY A 543 19.99 -1.00 -8.37
CA GLY A 543 19.96 -1.42 -6.95
C GLY A 543 19.16 -2.71 -6.74
N ARG A 544 18.99 -3.12 -5.47
CA ARG A 544 18.14 -4.26 -5.11
C ARG A 544 16.73 -3.77 -4.79
N TYR A 545 15.74 -4.61 -5.07
CA TYR A 545 14.32 -4.24 -5.25
C TYR A 545 13.74 -3.11 -4.37
N LEU A 546 13.83 -3.16 -3.04
CA LEU A 546 13.62 -1.97 -2.16
C LEU A 546 14.87 -1.64 -1.31
N ALA A 547 15.97 -2.36 -1.51
CA ALA A 547 17.24 -2.17 -0.79
C ALA A 547 18.22 -1.43 -1.71
N GLY A 548 18.12 -0.10 -1.72
CA GLY A 548 18.94 0.77 -2.57
C GLY A 548 18.35 1.04 -3.96
N LEU A 549 17.03 0.93 -4.12
CA LEU A 549 16.33 1.75 -5.12
C LEU A 549 15.99 3.12 -4.52
N PRO A 550 15.93 4.19 -5.33
CA PRO A 550 15.41 5.47 -4.90
C PRO A 550 13.91 5.42 -4.55
N GLU A 551 13.42 6.42 -3.83
CA GLU A 551 12.00 6.53 -3.48
C GLU A 551 11.15 6.95 -4.69
N PHE A 552 9.88 6.52 -4.73
CA PHE A 552 8.90 6.97 -5.74
C PHE A 552 8.35 8.36 -5.36
N ALA A 553 9.26 9.33 -5.28
CA ALA A 553 8.97 10.68 -4.84
C ALA A 553 9.82 11.70 -5.61
N LEU A 554 9.29 12.91 -5.68
CA LEU A 554 9.95 14.06 -6.30
C LEU A 554 11.29 14.33 -5.59
N PRO A 555 12.42 14.42 -6.31
CA PRO A 555 13.70 14.82 -5.75
C PRO A 555 13.62 16.22 -5.14
N GLY A 556 14.38 16.43 -4.06
CA GLY A 556 14.52 17.73 -3.41
C GLY A 556 15.37 18.71 -4.22
N ALA A 557 15.64 19.88 -3.63
CA ALA A 557 16.54 20.87 -4.20
C ALA A 557 17.89 20.24 -4.60
N ALA A 558 18.43 20.68 -5.74
CA ALA A 558 19.64 20.14 -6.39
C ALA A 558 19.59 18.62 -6.71
N GLY A 559 18.43 17.96 -6.65
CA GLY A 559 18.28 16.55 -6.97
C GLY A 559 18.59 15.60 -5.82
N ALA A 560 18.61 16.10 -4.58
CA ALA A 560 18.75 15.28 -3.39
C ALA A 560 17.64 14.23 -3.27
N GLU A 561 17.98 13.04 -2.76
CA GLU A 561 17.00 12.02 -2.42
C GLU A 561 16.10 12.52 -1.28
N PRO A 562 14.76 12.40 -1.38
CA PRO A 562 13.87 12.78 -0.28
C PRO A 562 14.04 11.83 0.91
N ASP A 563 13.76 12.31 2.12
CA ASP A 563 13.76 11.49 3.33
C ASP A 563 12.83 10.27 3.16
N PRO A 564 13.31 9.02 3.35
CA PRO A 564 12.49 7.84 3.22
C PRO A 564 11.28 7.86 4.15
N ILE A 565 10.15 7.31 3.70
CA ILE A 565 8.86 7.42 4.42
C ILE A 565 8.92 6.64 5.75
N ARG A 566 9.28 7.35 6.83
CA ARG A 566 9.40 6.80 8.18
C ARG A 566 8.08 6.86 8.95
N LEU A 567 7.86 5.89 9.84
CA LEU A 567 6.81 6.00 10.85
C LEU A 567 7.14 7.15 11.82
N PRO A 568 6.13 7.91 12.25
CA PRO A 568 6.33 8.89 13.31
C PRO A 568 6.76 8.24 14.63
N ARG A 569 7.41 9.04 15.46
CA ARG A 569 7.96 8.70 16.78
C ARG A 569 7.38 9.64 17.83
N PRO A 570 7.33 9.23 19.11
CA PRO A 570 7.12 10.17 20.21
C PRO A 570 8.13 11.32 20.13
N GLY A 571 7.67 12.56 20.27
CA GLY A 571 8.50 13.75 20.15
C GLY A 571 8.70 14.30 18.73
N ASP A 572 8.20 13.64 17.67
CA ASP A 572 8.08 14.30 16.37
C ASP A 572 7.10 15.48 16.45
N GLY A 573 7.38 16.55 15.69
CA GLY A 573 6.62 17.81 15.72
C GLY A 573 5.17 17.72 15.20
N PRO A 574 4.43 18.85 15.17
CA PRO A 574 3.04 18.88 14.74
C PRO A 574 2.92 18.37 13.30
N ARG A 575 2.17 17.27 13.14
CA ARG A 575 1.90 16.66 11.84
C ARG A 575 0.69 17.36 11.20
N GLY A 576 0.85 17.77 9.94
CA GLY A 576 -0.20 18.40 9.14
C GLY A 576 -1.40 17.48 8.83
N SER A 577 -2.08 17.75 7.74
CA SER A 577 -3.25 17.01 7.28
C SER A 577 -2.99 16.32 5.94
N PHE A 578 -3.71 15.23 5.72
CA PHE A 578 -3.53 14.33 4.57
C PHE A 578 -4.87 13.70 4.21
N PHE A 579 -5.27 13.83 2.95
CA PHE A 579 -6.38 13.09 2.35
C PHE A 579 -5.87 12.35 1.11
N GLY A 580 -5.91 11.02 1.17
CA GLY A 580 -5.47 10.14 0.09
C GLY A 580 -6.60 9.26 -0.40
N LYS A 581 -6.69 9.10 -1.72
CA LYS A 581 -7.60 8.20 -2.44
C LYS A 581 -6.84 7.58 -3.61
N SER A 582 -7.22 6.42 -4.10
CA SER A 582 -6.61 5.83 -5.31
C SER A 582 -7.64 5.11 -6.14
N VAL A 583 -7.62 5.37 -7.46
CA VAL A 583 -8.53 4.75 -8.43
C VAL A 583 -7.74 3.93 -9.45
N PHE A 584 -8.30 2.80 -9.85
CA PHE A 584 -7.83 2.01 -10.97
C PHE A 584 -8.48 2.52 -12.25
N THR A 585 -7.71 2.74 -13.32
CA THR A 585 -8.25 3.12 -14.65
C THR A 585 -7.78 2.14 -15.74
N GLY A 586 -8.51 2.15 -16.86
CA GLY A 586 -8.19 1.32 -18.04
C GLY A 586 -6.97 1.82 -18.82
N PRO A 587 -6.66 1.21 -19.98
CA PRO A 587 -5.50 1.58 -20.80
C PRO A 587 -5.53 3.03 -21.32
N THR A 588 -6.71 3.64 -21.44
CA THR A 588 -6.89 5.01 -21.92
C THR A 588 -6.78 6.06 -20.80
N LEU A 589 -5.54 6.39 -20.44
CA LEU A 589 -5.18 7.79 -20.20
C LEU A 589 -5.01 8.44 -21.57
N ASP A 590 -6.08 9.02 -22.12
CA ASP A 590 -6.00 9.78 -23.36
C ASP A 590 -5.44 11.20 -23.12
N ALA A 591 -5.16 11.94 -24.19
CA ALA A 591 -4.60 13.28 -24.11
C ALA A 591 -5.54 14.29 -23.41
N ALA A 592 -6.86 14.14 -23.53
CA ALA A 592 -7.80 15.07 -22.88
C ALA A 592 -7.87 14.83 -21.36
N LEU A 593 -7.78 13.57 -20.91
CA LEU A 593 -7.60 13.28 -19.49
C LEU A 593 -6.21 13.71 -18.99
N ALA A 594 -5.16 13.58 -19.80
CA ALA A 594 -3.82 14.06 -19.46
C ALA A 594 -3.81 15.59 -19.24
N ASP A 595 -4.37 16.36 -20.17
CA ASP A 595 -4.52 17.81 -20.06
C ASP A 595 -5.36 18.21 -18.84
N ALA A 596 -6.48 17.51 -18.61
CA ALA A 596 -7.32 17.75 -17.44
C ALA A 596 -6.57 17.48 -16.12
N LEU A 597 -5.75 16.43 -16.02
CA LEU A 597 -4.91 16.16 -14.85
C LEU A 597 -3.78 17.19 -14.68
N ALA A 598 -3.23 17.71 -15.78
CA ALA A 598 -2.28 18.83 -15.75
C ALA A 598 -2.94 20.10 -15.19
N ASP A 599 -4.17 20.41 -15.59
CA ASP A 599 -4.95 21.52 -15.02
C ASP A 599 -5.35 21.27 -13.56
N ARG A 600 -5.64 20.02 -13.17
CA ARG A 600 -5.87 19.67 -11.77
C ARG A 600 -4.63 19.96 -10.90
N ILE A 601 -3.42 19.61 -11.32
CA ILE A 601 -2.22 19.89 -10.52
C ILE A 601 -1.81 21.37 -10.53
N ARG A 602 -2.03 22.11 -11.64
CA ARG A 602 -1.89 23.58 -11.67
C ARG A 602 -2.81 24.26 -10.67
N ALA A 603 -4.02 23.73 -10.48
CA ALA A 603 -5.00 24.22 -9.52
C ALA A 603 -4.84 23.65 -8.09
N ALA A 604 -3.69 23.08 -7.74
CA ALA A 604 -3.41 22.57 -6.39
C ALA A 604 -3.29 23.71 -5.36
N PRO A 605 -4.01 23.67 -4.22
CA PRO A 605 -3.90 24.71 -3.18
C PRO A 605 -2.52 24.80 -2.54
N THR A 606 -1.81 23.67 -2.44
CA THR A 606 -0.46 23.60 -1.86
C THR A 606 0.52 22.92 -2.81
N ARG A 607 1.82 23.22 -2.65
CA ARG A 607 2.92 22.53 -3.34
C ARG A 607 3.08 21.04 -2.94
N ALA A 608 2.49 20.63 -1.82
CA ALA A 608 2.60 19.26 -1.30
C ALA A 608 1.53 18.31 -1.86
N CYS A 609 0.45 18.84 -2.46
CA CYS A 609 -0.51 18.06 -3.22
C CYS A 609 0.12 17.45 -4.48
N ARG A 610 -0.18 16.17 -4.78
CA ARG A 610 0.34 15.44 -5.96
C ARG A 610 -0.65 14.41 -6.51
N ILE A 611 -0.52 14.13 -7.79
CA ILE A 611 -1.24 13.06 -8.50
C ILE A 611 -0.21 12.06 -9.01
N ASP A 612 -0.30 10.82 -8.56
CA ASP A 612 0.63 9.75 -8.89
C ASP A 612 0.03 8.86 -9.99
N LEU A 613 0.85 8.46 -10.96
CA LEU A 613 0.49 7.50 -12.01
C LEU A 613 1.35 6.26 -11.81
N GLN A 614 0.81 5.25 -11.11
CA GLN A 614 1.48 3.97 -10.90
C GLN A 614 1.11 3.01 -12.03
N HIS A 615 2.07 2.78 -12.92
CA HIS A 615 1.91 1.94 -14.10
C HIS A 615 1.72 0.46 -13.69
N THR A 616 0.48 -0.01 -13.74
CA THR A 616 0.06 -1.39 -13.50
C THR A 616 -0.07 -2.14 -14.84
N GLY A 617 -1.06 -3.02 -15.03
CA GLY A 617 -1.11 -3.90 -16.20
C GLY A 617 -0.11 -5.07 -16.14
N GLY A 618 0.21 -5.63 -17.30
CA GLY A 618 1.09 -6.81 -17.40
C GLY A 618 0.59 -7.99 -16.57
N ALA A 619 1.46 -8.55 -15.73
CA ALA A 619 1.17 -9.70 -14.87
C ALA A 619 -0.01 -9.52 -13.90
N LEU A 620 -0.44 -8.28 -13.63
CA LEU A 620 -1.66 -8.02 -12.86
C LEU A 620 -2.90 -8.68 -13.50
N ALA A 621 -2.92 -8.79 -14.83
CA ALA A 621 -4.01 -9.37 -15.62
C ALA A 621 -3.87 -10.90 -15.85
N ASP A 622 -2.74 -11.52 -15.46
CA ASP A 622 -2.55 -12.98 -15.51
C ASP A 622 -3.52 -13.70 -14.53
N VAL A 623 -4.07 -12.98 -13.54
CA VAL A 623 -5.07 -13.45 -12.57
C VAL A 623 -6.43 -12.80 -12.84
N ALA A 624 -7.49 -13.60 -12.97
CA ALA A 624 -8.85 -13.10 -13.18
C ALA A 624 -9.40 -12.34 -11.96
N ASP A 625 -10.18 -11.25 -12.17
CA ASP A 625 -10.78 -10.46 -11.08
C ASP A 625 -11.51 -11.34 -10.05
N SER A 626 -12.34 -12.29 -10.49
CA SER A 626 -13.12 -13.15 -9.61
C SER A 626 -12.33 -14.20 -8.82
N ALA A 627 -11.05 -14.43 -9.14
CA ALA A 627 -10.22 -15.45 -8.47
C ALA A 627 -9.84 -15.06 -7.03
N THR A 628 -9.96 -13.78 -6.69
CA THR A 628 -9.59 -13.19 -5.38
C THR A 628 -10.62 -12.13 -5.00
N ALA A 629 -10.69 -11.70 -3.73
CA ALA A 629 -11.57 -10.59 -3.36
C ALA A 629 -11.13 -9.22 -3.94
N PHE A 630 -9.83 -9.07 -4.26
CA PHE A 630 -9.29 -7.89 -4.94
C PHE A 630 -9.94 -7.67 -6.32
N ARG A 631 -10.23 -6.41 -6.66
CA ARG A 631 -10.84 -5.97 -7.90
C ARG A 631 -9.96 -4.92 -8.57
N GLY A 632 -9.78 -5.01 -9.89
CA GLY A 632 -8.93 -4.10 -10.67
C GLY A 632 -7.84 -4.80 -11.48
N ARG A 633 -7.95 -6.11 -11.72
CA ARG A 633 -6.93 -6.92 -12.43
C ARG A 633 -6.61 -6.44 -13.85
N ARG A 634 -7.54 -5.70 -14.46
CA ARG A 634 -7.45 -5.17 -15.83
C ARG A 634 -7.06 -3.68 -15.90
N ALA A 635 -6.54 -3.13 -14.79
CA ALA A 635 -6.12 -1.74 -14.74
C ALA A 635 -4.70 -1.55 -15.26
N GLU A 636 -4.51 -0.67 -16.25
CA GLU A 636 -3.18 -0.27 -16.71
C GLU A 636 -2.57 0.78 -15.76
N TRP A 637 -3.42 1.47 -14.99
CA TRP A 637 -3.01 2.47 -14.01
C TRP A 637 -3.70 2.26 -12.66
N ASN A 638 -2.90 2.36 -11.59
CA ASN A 638 -3.39 2.80 -10.29
C ASN A 638 -3.02 4.28 -10.12
N ILE A 639 -3.98 5.12 -9.74
CA ILE A 639 -3.81 6.58 -9.67
C ILE A 639 -4.05 7.06 -8.24
N PRO A 640 -3.01 7.06 -7.37
CA PRO A 640 -3.08 7.71 -6.07
C PRO A 640 -3.17 9.23 -6.20
N LEU A 641 -4.16 9.80 -5.53
CA LEU A 641 -4.34 11.23 -5.37
C LEU A 641 -4.04 11.59 -3.92
N ASN A 642 -3.06 12.46 -3.71
CA ASN A 642 -2.59 12.85 -2.39
C ASN A 642 -2.78 14.35 -2.20
N ALA A 643 -3.79 14.74 -1.41
CA ALA A 643 -3.92 16.10 -0.92
C ALA A 643 -3.20 16.22 0.43
N ILE A 644 -2.23 17.14 0.53
CA ILE A 644 -1.34 17.28 1.68
C ILE A 644 -1.19 18.76 2.03
N TRP A 645 -1.37 19.12 3.30
CA TRP A 645 -1.31 20.50 3.76
C TRP A 645 -0.93 20.58 5.24
N THR A 646 -0.60 21.78 5.72
CA THR A 646 -0.13 22.01 7.11
C THR A 646 -0.93 23.08 7.85
N ASP A 647 -1.37 24.13 7.18
CA ASP A 647 -2.26 25.14 7.76
C ASP A 647 -3.72 24.65 7.71
N PRO A 648 -4.45 24.55 8.83
CA PRO A 648 -5.87 24.19 8.82
C PRO A 648 -6.75 25.09 7.96
N ALA A 649 -6.32 26.31 7.60
CA ALA A 649 -7.01 27.15 6.63
C ALA A 649 -7.14 26.51 5.24
N ASP A 650 -6.23 25.59 4.88
CA ASP A 650 -6.25 24.86 3.60
C ASP A 650 -7.21 23.65 3.60
N ASP A 651 -7.83 23.28 4.75
CA ASP A 651 -8.69 22.08 4.89
C ASP A 651 -9.75 21.98 3.78
N GLU A 652 -10.57 23.02 3.62
CA GLU A 652 -11.66 23.03 2.63
C GLU A 652 -11.12 23.03 1.20
N ALA A 653 -10.10 23.85 0.92
CA ALA A 653 -9.50 23.98 -0.41
C ALA A 653 -8.87 22.65 -0.87
N CYS A 654 -8.14 21.95 0.00
CA CYS A 654 -7.49 20.68 -0.31
C CYS A 654 -8.50 19.55 -0.52
N LEU A 655 -9.57 19.49 0.29
CA LEU A 655 -10.64 18.51 0.11
C LEU A 655 -11.46 18.79 -1.15
N ALA A 656 -11.76 20.06 -1.46
CA ALA A 656 -12.43 20.46 -2.70
C ALA A 656 -11.57 20.17 -3.93
N TRP A 657 -10.26 20.43 -3.85
CA TRP A 657 -9.29 20.07 -4.89
C TRP A 657 -9.28 18.56 -5.16
N ALA A 658 -9.22 17.75 -4.11
CA ALA A 658 -9.17 16.31 -4.24
C ALA A 658 -10.46 15.74 -4.86
N ARG A 659 -11.63 16.18 -4.35
CA ARG A 659 -12.95 15.79 -4.87
C ARG A 659 -13.12 16.12 -6.36
N SER A 660 -12.70 17.30 -6.78
CA SER A 660 -12.78 17.71 -8.20
C SER A 660 -11.78 16.99 -9.09
N THR A 661 -10.60 16.59 -8.59
CA THR A 661 -9.68 15.70 -9.31
C THR A 661 -10.23 14.28 -9.46
N LEU A 662 -10.88 13.73 -8.42
CA LEU A 662 -11.58 12.44 -8.51
C LEU A 662 -12.77 12.49 -9.49
N ALA A 663 -13.48 13.62 -9.55
CA ALA A 663 -14.58 13.81 -10.51
C ALA A 663 -14.10 13.78 -11.97
N VAL A 664 -12.91 14.32 -12.27
CA VAL A 664 -12.25 14.21 -13.60
C VAL A 664 -11.90 12.76 -13.93
N LEU A 665 -11.39 12.00 -12.96
CA LEU A 665 -11.03 10.59 -13.16
C LEU A 665 -12.24 9.65 -13.29
N ARG A 666 -13.38 9.99 -12.67
CA ARG A 666 -14.52 9.07 -12.49
C ARG A 666 -15.06 8.39 -13.75
N PRO A 667 -15.15 9.04 -14.94
CA PRO A 667 -15.58 8.36 -16.17
C PRO A 667 -14.63 7.24 -16.64
N HIS A 668 -13.36 7.26 -16.19
CA HIS A 668 -12.31 6.32 -16.56
C HIS A 668 -12.02 5.30 -15.44
N THR A 669 -12.60 5.50 -14.25
CA THR A 669 -12.44 4.63 -13.07
C THR A 669 -13.07 3.26 -13.29
N LEU A 670 -12.23 2.22 -13.30
CA LEU A 670 -12.66 0.82 -13.20
C LEU A 670 -13.12 0.50 -11.77
N GLY A 671 -12.44 1.03 -10.75
CA GLY A 671 -12.78 0.85 -9.33
C GLY A 671 -11.86 1.61 -8.38
N VAL A 672 -12.20 1.62 -7.09
CA VAL A 672 -11.38 2.22 -6.02
C VAL A 672 -10.44 1.18 -5.43
N TYR A 673 -9.19 1.56 -5.11
CA TYR A 673 -8.25 0.64 -4.47
C TYR A 673 -8.55 0.52 -2.97
N SER A 674 -8.92 -0.69 -2.52
CA SER A 674 -9.41 -0.96 -1.15
C SER A 674 -8.41 -0.66 -0.02
N VAL A 675 -7.14 -0.37 -0.33
CA VAL A 675 -6.16 0.14 0.65
C VAL A 675 -6.49 1.57 1.10
N GLU A 676 -7.06 2.39 0.20
CA GLU A 676 -7.33 3.82 0.37
C GLU A 676 -8.75 4.17 0.84
N LEU A 677 -9.56 3.19 1.26
CA LEU A 677 -10.85 3.47 1.91
C LEU A 677 -10.59 4.18 3.25
N ARG A 678 -11.17 5.38 3.46
CA ARG A 678 -10.88 6.28 4.60
C ARG A 678 -12.13 6.54 5.49
N PRO A 679 -12.47 5.66 6.45
CA PRO A 679 -13.63 5.83 7.33
C PRO A 679 -13.64 7.17 8.08
N GLY A 680 -14.79 7.84 8.06
CA GLY A 680 -14.98 9.21 8.55
C GLY A 680 -15.14 10.26 7.45
N PHE A 681 -14.93 9.90 6.18
CA PHE A 681 -15.22 10.75 5.02
C PHE A 681 -16.54 10.33 4.35
N PRO A 682 -17.45 11.27 3.98
CA PRO A 682 -18.79 10.95 3.43
C PRO A 682 -18.80 10.07 2.17
N GLU A 683 -17.70 10.05 1.42
CA GLU A 683 -17.55 9.29 0.18
C GLU A 683 -17.35 7.78 0.43
N THR A 684 -16.93 7.38 1.63
CA THR A 684 -16.40 6.03 1.92
C THR A 684 -17.41 4.91 1.66
N ASP A 685 -18.69 5.14 1.96
CA ASP A 685 -19.71 4.10 1.84
C ASP A 685 -20.03 3.79 0.36
N ALA A 686 -19.93 4.80 -0.51
CA ALA A 686 -20.00 4.63 -1.96
C ALA A 686 -18.71 3.97 -2.50
N GLU A 687 -17.54 4.39 -2.00
CA GLU A 687 -16.25 3.81 -2.37
C GLU A 687 -16.14 2.32 -2.00
N ILE A 688 -16.77 1.85 -0.92
CA ILE A 688 -16.86 0.40 -0.60
C ILE A 688 -17.54 -0.35 -1.75
N GLY A 689 -18.60 0.22 -2.33
CA GLY A 689 -19.25 -0.29 -3.53
C GLY A 689 -18.33 -0.30 -4.75
N GLU A 690 -17.59 0.79 -4.99
CA GLU A 690 -16.66 0.90 -6.13
C GLU A 690 -15.39 0.03 -5.97
N ALA A 691 -14.96 -0.25 -4.73
CA ALA A 691 -13.76 -1.03 -4.43
C ALA A 691 -13.95 -2.54 -4.58
N TYR A 692 -15.11 -3.07 -4.23
CA TYR A 692 -15.40 -4.51 -4.31
C TYR A 692 -16.41 -4.87 -5.40
N GLY A 693 -17.29 -3.95 -5.82
CA GLY A 693 -18.26 -4.17 -6.88
C GLY A 693 -19.10 -5.43 -6.67
N GLY A 694 -19.14 -6.31 -7.67
CA GLY A 694 -19.84 -7.61 -7.59
C GLY A 694 -19.32 -8.58 -6.53
N HIS A 695 -18.15 -8.33 -5.92
CA HIS A 695 -17.63 -9.13 -4.80
C HIS A 695 -18.28 -8.75 -3.45
N LEU A 696 -18.81 -7.52 -3.32
CA LEU A 696 -19.33 -7.00 -2.06
C LEU A 696 -20.46 -7.86 -1.43
N PRO A 697 -21.44 -8.39 -2.18
CA PRO A 697 -22.46 -9.27 -1.61
C PRO A 697 -21.91 -10.58 -1.02
N ARG A 698 -20.82 -11.11 -1.60
CA ARG A 698 -20.14 -12.34 -1.13
C ARG A 698 -19.34 -12.06 0.15
N LEU A 699 -18.62 -10.94 0.20
CA LEU A 699 -17.94 -10.47 1.42
C LEU A 699 -18.95 -10.23 2.56
N ARG A 700 -20.03 -9.49 2.30
CA ARG A 700 -21.13 -9.26 3.25
C ARG A 700 -21.80 -10.57 3.72
N ALA A 701 -21.83 -11.60 2.89
CA ALA A 701 -22.35 -12.92 3.27
C ALA A 701 -21.38 -13.71 4.17
N LEU A 702 -20.07 -13.57 3.97
CA LEU A 702 -19.04 -14.19 4.83
C LEU A 702 -18.93 -13.47 6.18
N ARG A 703 -18.92 -12.13 6.18
CA ARG A 703 -18.87 -11.37 7.44
C ARG A 703 -20.07 -11.68 8.34
N ARG A 704 -21.30 -11.75 7.81
CA ARG A 704 -22.48 -12.17 8.58
C ARG A 704 -22.42 -13.59 9.16
N ARG A 705 -21.47 -14.44 8.71
CA ARG A 705 -21.25 -15.80 9.26
C ARG A 705 -20.19 -15.81 10.34
N HIS A 706 -19.05 -15.16 10.09
CA HIS A 706 -17.87 -15.22 10.97
C HIS A 706 -17.80 -14.05 11.97
N ASP A 707 -18.42 -12.91 11.66
CA ASP A 707 -18.49 -11.69 12.45
C ASP A 707 -19.96 -11.21 12.65
N PRO A 708 -20.88 -12.04 13.17
CA PRO A 708 -22.29 -11.65 13.36
C PRO A 708 -22.47 -10.53 14.40
N ALA A 709 -21.47 -10.27 15.25
CA ALA A 709 -21.47 -9.22 16.25
C ALA A 709 -20.87 -7.88 15.76
N GLY A 710 -20.24 -7.83 14.57
CA GLY A 710 -19.66 -6.60 14.01
C GLY A 710 -18.38 -6.14 14.73
N VAL A 711 -17.61 -7.07 15.27
CA VAL A 711 -16.35 -6.86 15.99
C VAL A 711 -15.25 -6.33 15.06
N LEU A 712 -15.18 -6.78 13.81
CA LEU A 712 -14.03 -6.48 12.95
C LEU A 712 -14.12 -5.10 12.31
N GLY A 713 -13.27 -4.18 12.77
CA GLY A 713 -12.86 -3.01 12.00
C GLY A 713 -13.92 -1.93 11.79
N VAL A 714 -13.72 -1.14 10.72
CA VAL A 714 -14.30 0.22 10.54
C VAL A 714 -14.92 0.45 9.16
N LEU A 715 -15.15 -0.62 8.39
CA LEU A 715 -15.81 -0.58 7.08
C LEU A 715 -17.10 -1.39 7.14
N ASP A 716 -18.16 -0.91 6.49
CA ASP A 716 -19.42 -1.66 6.34
C ASP A 716 -19.32 -2.72 5.23
N LEU A 717 -18.44 -3.70 5.44
CA LEU A 717 -18.23 -4.88 4.57
C LEU A 717 -19.04 -6.09 5.01
#